data_AF-A0ABD1F032-F1
#
_entry.id   AF-A0ABD1F032-F1
#
_cell.length_a   1.000
_cell.length_b   1.000
_cell.length_c   1.000
_cell.angle_alpha   90.00
_cell.angle_beta   90.00
_cell.angle_gamma   90.00
#
_symmetry.space_group_name_H-M   'P 1'
#
loop_
_entity.id
_entity.type
_entity.pdbx_description
1 polymer ?
#
loop_
_entity_poly.entity_id
_entity_poly.type
_entity_poly.pdbx_seq_one_letter_code
_entity_poly.pdbx_strand_id
1 'polypeptide(L)'
;MFRARNLFSVIKIISPWNVSHVLVTQEINIARPLLLYSPLTQLRNHYSTDGSQKVCDNDENPSRQTSHPTLKNSSGSRPTHENVKLKEWTPVEINPFKASPYSINPKASSNEKCTPSSSLGQLPHPQGSSQDNEKKNNQKKKRMLLFGLLVASASLGALYYVGMGRESDKQKTSKKKSKKGGAVDFKDPRTSKDIPKNVPYLLIGGGTASFTAFRAIKSSDPTAKVLIVSNEPYYPYMRPPLSKEIWFNDELTLPTNLTFKQWNGSERSLFYEPEDFYINCKDLMNSENGGVAIARGWTITHLDVTEKLAFLEDGEPIKYDKCLIATGATPKISPVFEVASADEALKNHIKLYRNIDDFKDVFESFNGSKSVAVVGGGFLGSELACAFGRKDHKRNKKIYQIFKETGNMGKILPEYLSLWTSDKVRAEGVQVLPKTEIIDVKSKNKKVELTLSSGKTLTVDFVVVTVGVEPNTELAQKSDLEVDPDLGGYIVNTELQARTDLYVAGDCACFYDPRLGRRRIEHHDHAVVSGRLAGENMTGSRHPYWHQSMFWSDLGPEVGYEAIGIVDSSLPTVGVFAKQTDKDTPQAIVDQTGESDRSKTEQLPEECEKYLSEEEKEKLKETKKLLPNPDNGEDYGKGVIFYLRNDVVVGIVLWNVFNRMSIARQVLKDQKRYDDLNEVAKLFNIHGEE
;
A
#
# COMPACT_ATOMS: atom_id res chain seq x y z
N MET A 1 42.77 -15.71 -34.09
CA MET A 1 44.12 -16.19 -34.46
C MET A 1 45.02 -16.01 -33.25
N PHE A 2 45.76 -17.07 -32.88
CA PHE A 2 47.04 -17.16 -32.13
C PHE A 2 47.54 -15.89 -31.39
N ARG A 3 48.10 -15.90 -30.17
CA ARG A 3 48.85 -16.87 -29.33
C ARG A 3 49.07 -16.13 -27.98
N ALA A 4 48.99 -16.76 -26.81
CA ALA A 4 50.12 -17.21 -25.97
C ALA A 4 51.08 -16.07 -25.52
N ARG A 5 51.69 -16.03 -24.34
CA ARG A 5 51.84 -16.90 -23.16
C ARG A 5 52.78 -16.13 -22.18
N ASN A 6 52.98 -16.72 -21.00
CA ASN A 6 54.04 -16.50 -19.99
C ASN A 6 53.49 -15.80 -18.73
N LEU A 7 53.07 -16.51 -17.68
CA LEU A 7 53.81 -17.37 -16.72
C LEU A 7 55.10 -16.69 -16.20
N PHE A 8 55.13 -16.37 -14.90
CA PHE A 8 56.04 -17.03 -13.94
C PHE A 8 55.54 -16.80 -12.50
N SER A 9 55.50 -17.88 -11.73
CA SER A 9 55.27 -17.93 -10.28
C SER A 9 56.55 -18.35 -9.56
N VAL A 10 56.83 -17.82 -8.37
CA VAL A 10 57.56 -18.46 -7.24
C VAL A 10 57.19 -17.64 -5.99
N ILE A 11 56.38 -18.07 -5.01
CA ILE A 11 56.43 -19.13 -3.97
C ILE A 11 57.40 -18.87 -2.78
N LYS A 12 56.80 -19.01 -1.56
CA LYS A 12 57.33 -19.24 -0.19
C LYS A 12 57.63 -18.01 0.69
N ILE A 13 56.75 -17.65 1.65
CA ILE A 13 56.49 -18.17 3.02
C ILE A 13 57.61 -17.80 4.00
N ILE A 14 57.27 -17.04 5.07
CA ILE A 14 57.55 -17.24 6.52
C ILE A 14 57.08 -15.96 7.29
N SER A 15 56.36 -16.14 8.40
CA SER A 15 55.99 -15.15 9.44
C SER A 15 56.88 -15.37 10.71
N PRO A 16 56.69 -14.76 11.91
CA PRO A 16 56.08 -13.48 12.37
C PRO A 16 57.00 -12.70 13.37
N TRP A 17 56.47 -11.61 13.98
CA TRP A 17 56.83 -10.92 15.26
C TRP A 17 57.58 -9.56 15.27
N ASN A 18 56.81 -8.51 15.59
CA ASN A 18 56.91 -7.56 16.73
C ASN A 18 58.01 -6.45 16.86
N VAL A 19 57.53 -5.29 17.38
CA VAL A 19 58.18 -4.24 18.20
C VAL A 19 58.47 -2.84 17.57
N SER A 20 57.62 -1.88 17.98
CA SER A 20 57.83 -0.49 18.47
C SER A 20 58.35 0.70 17.61
N HIS A 21 57.53 1.75 17.63
CA HIS A 21 57.75 3.21 17.63
C HIS A 21 59.16 3.80 17.34
N VAL A 22 59.23 4.74 16.38
CA VAL A 22 59.82 6.10 16.51
C VAL A 22 59.17 7.06 15.48
N LEU A 23 58.87 8.30 15.93
CA LEU A 23 58.35 9.45 15.19
C LEU A 23 59.36 10.03 14.17
N VAL A 24 58.88 10.70 13.10
CA VAL A 24 59.23 12.09 12.70
C VAL A 24 58.53 12.45 11.37
N THR A 25 57.64 13.45 11.49
CA THR A 25 57.12 14.47 10.54
C THR A 25 57.27 14.34 9.01
N GLN A 26 56.14 14.46 8.29
CA GLN A 26 55.94 15.49 7.25
C GLN A 26 54.45 15.73 6.94
N GLU A 27 54.12 17.00 6.73
CA GLU A 27 52.81 17.63 6.57
C GLU A 27 52.11 17.33 5.22
N ILE A 28 50.80 17.01 5.26
CA ILE A 28 49.60 17.80 4.86
C ILE A 28 49.20 17.71 3.37
N ASN A 29 48.05 17.07 3.11
CA ASN A 29 46.83 17.73 2.60
C ASN A 29 45.67 16.73 2.45
N ILE A 30 44.69 16.78 3.37
CA ILE A 30 43.34 16.22 3.17
C ILE A 30 42.34 17.25 3.67
N ALA A 31 41.47 17.70 2.77
CA ALA A 31 40.41 18.65 3.04
C ALA A 31 39.23 18.01 3.79
N ARG A 32 38.76 18.69 4.83
CA ARG A 32 37.43 18.56 5.45
C ARG A 32 36.61 19.81 5.09
N PRO A 33 35.27 19.74 5.16
CA PRO A 33 34.52 20.90 5.61
C PRO A 33 33.64 20.57 6.83
N LEU A 34 33.66 21.50 7.80
CA LEU A 34 32.74 21.58 8.93
C LEU A 34 32.22 23.02 8.98
N LEU A 35 30.94 23.13 9.35
CA LEU A 35 30.08 24.29 9.55
C LEU A 35 30.72 25.52 10.23
N LEU A 36 30.21 26.72 9.92
CA LEU A 36 30.00 27.82 10.89
C LEU A 36 29.00 28.88 10.35
N TYR A 37 28.28 29.49 11.30
CA TYR A 37 27.20 30.51 11.22
C TYR A 37 27.71 31.97 11.02
N SER A 38 26.97 32.80 10.25
CA SER A 38 26.38 34.18 10.51
C SER A 38 27.23 35.37 11.09
N PRO A 39 26.83 36.69 11.06
CA PRO A 39 25.90 37.53 10.24
C PRO A 39 26.51 38.90 9.72
N LEU A 40 25.64 39.81 9.18
CA LEU A 40 25.74 41.30 9.00
C LEU A 40 26.25 41.81 7.62
N THR A 41 25.72 42.84 6.91
CA THR A 41 24.57 43.78 7.02
C THR A 41 24.32 44.47 5.65
N GLN A 42 23.09 45.03 5.44
CA GLN A 42 22.73 46.24 4.64
C GLN A 42 22.85 46.18 3.08
N LEU A 43 21.93 46.69 2.24
CA LEU A 43 20.92 47.77 2.37
C LEU A 43 19.59 47.49 1.62
N ARG A 44 18.53 48.03 2.22
CA ARG A 44 17.15 48.29 1.76
C ARG A 44 17.05 49.08 0.46
N ASN A 45 15.91 48.92 -0.23
CA ASN A 45 15.08 50.07 -0.59
C ASN A 45 13.58 49.78 -0.39
N HIS A 46 12.94 50.76 0.25
CA HIS A 46 11.56 50.78 0.73
C HIS A 46 10.55 51.11 -0.37
N TYR A 47 9.34 50.56 -0.24
CA TYR A 47 8.11 51.28 -0.61
C TYR A 47 7.41 51.68 0.69
N SER A 48 7.12 52.98 0.82
CA SER A 48 6.27 53.58 1.87
C SER A 48 4.95 53.99 1.26
N THR A 49 3.90 53.81 2.04
CA THR A 49 2.54 54.36 1.87
C THR A 49 2.48 55.85 2.23
N ASP A 50 1.46 56.50 1.66
CA ASP A 50 0.79 57.75 2.04
C ASP A 50 1.41 59.10 1.61
N GLY A 51 0.57 59.94 0.97
CA GLY A 51 0.48 61.34 1.42
C GLY A 51 0.67 62.49 0.43
N SER A 52 -0.30 62.69 -0.48
CA SER A 52 -0.82 64.02 -0.88
C SER A 52 -0.06 64.95 -1.86
N GLN A 53 -0.88 65.55 -2.74
CA GLN A 53 -0.78 66.85 -3.44
C GLN A 53 0.04 67.04 -4.74
N LYS A 54 -0.74 67.12 -5.84
CA LYS A 54 -0.88 68.20 -6.85
C LYS A 54 0.28 68.62 -7.79
N VAL A 55 -0.18 68.97 -9.01
CA VAL A 55 0.42 69.77 -10.12
C VAL A 55 1.24 68.92 -11.10
N CYS A 56 0.67 68.49 -12.25
CA CYS A 56 0.42 69.18 -13.54
C CYS A 56 1.68 69.33 -14.42
N ASP A 57 1.47 68.97 -15.70
CA ASP A 57 2.22 69.35 -16.91
C ASP A 57 3.63 68.74 -17.06
N ASN A 58 4.16 68.44 -18.24
CA ASN A 58 3.68 68.23 -19.60
C ASN A 58 4.89 67.65 -20.35
N ASP A 59 4.61 66.94 -21.44
CA ASP A 59 5.38 66.96 -22.68
C ASP A 59 6.77 66.28 -22.83
N GLU A 60 6.87 65.71 -24.04
CA GLU A 60 8.06 65.54 -24.88
C GLU A 60 8.91 64.26 -24.78
N ASN A 61 8.47 63.28 -25.58
CA ASN A 61 9.29 62.48 -26.51
C ASN A 61 10.19 63.43 -27.36
N PRO A 62 11.39 63.06 -27.91
CA PRO A 62 11.43 62.03 -28.95
C PRO A 62 12.77 61.24 -29.17
N SER A 63 12.60 60.02 -29.68
CA SER A 63 13.31 59.41 -30.84
C SER A 63 14.84 59.15 -30.87
N ARG A 64 15.21 57.90 -31.19
CA ARG A 64 16.18 57.46 -32.25
C ARG A 64 16.31 55.91 -32.18
N GLN A 65 15.70 55.10 -33.05
CA GLN A 65 16.04 54.71 -34.44
C GLN A 65 17.41 54.04 -34.69
N THR A 66 17.35 53.04 -35.59
CA THR A 66 18.39 52.21 -36.25
C THR A 66 18.72 50.89 -35.54
N SER A 67 18.79 49.70 -36.17
CA SER A 67 18.68 49.28 -37.58
C SER A 67 18.59 47.74 -37.68
N HIS A 68 17.84 47.24 -38.67
CA HIS A 68 17.76 45.83 -39.12
C HIS A 68 19.07 45.34 -39.79
N PRO A 69 19.18 44.01 -40.07
CA PRO A 69 18.94 43.59 -41.46
C PRO A 69 18.07 42.32 -41.62
N THR A 70 17.29 42.36 -42.71
CA THR A 70 16.40 41.35 -43.29
C THR A 70 17.12 40.35 -44.21
N LEU A 71 16.59 39.13 -44.35
CA LEU A 71 16.66 38.31 -45.58
C LEU A 71 15.46 37.34 -45.76
N LYS A 72 14.56 37.75 -46.67
CA LYS A 72 13.72 37.07 -47.68
C LYS A 72 13.09 35.66 -47.49
N ASN A 73 11.76 35.70 -47.32
CA ASN A 73 10.63 35.07 -48.05
C ASN A 73 10.81 33.81 -48.94
N SER A 74 9.91 32.83 -48.69
CA SER A 74 9.17 32.07 -49.71
C SER A 74 7.69 31.96 -49.34
N SER A 75 6.83 32.21 -50.32
CA SER A 75 5.37 32.42 -50.27
C SER A 75 4.53 31.14 -50.19
N GLY A 76 3.40 31.19 -49.46
CA GLY A 76 2.32 30.20 -49.53
C GLY A 76 1.10 30.56 -48.65
N SER A 77 0.15 31.29 -49.24
CA SER A 77 -1.30 31.42 -48.91
C SER A 77 -1.79 31.28 -47.44
N ARG A 78 -2.21 32.40 -46.85
CA ARG A 78 -3.12 32.48 -45.68
C ARG A 78 -4.56 32.76 -46.13
N PRO A 79 -5.58 32.12 -45.55
CA PRO A 79 -6.94 32.65 -45.52
C PRO A 79 -7.10 33.72 -44.43
N THR A 80 -8.00 34.65 -44.69
CA THR A 80 -8.38 35.84 -43.92
C THR A 80 -8.96 35.52 -42.54
N HIS A 81 -8.44 36.15 -41.49
CA HIS A 81 -9.06 36.20 -40.17
C HIS A 81 -10.13 37.31 -40.12
N GLU A 82 -11.38 36.94 -39.86
CA GLU A 82 -12.41 37.87 -39.40
C GLU A 82 -12.09 38.33 -37.97
N ASN A 83 -12.28 39.63 -37.75
CA ASN A 83 -12.19 40.29 -36.45
C ASN A 83 -13.31 39.80 -35.52
N VAL A 84 -13.04 38.84 -34.64
CA VAL A 84 -13.90 38.58 -33.48
C VAL A 84 -13.55 39.58 -32.39
N LYS A 85 -14.43 40.56 -32.15
CA LYS A 85 -14.38 41.44 -30.98
C LYS A 85 -14.46 40.58 -29.71
N LEU A 86 -13.44 40.68 -28.85
CA LEU A 86 -13.51 40.15 -27.48
C LEU A 86 -14.64 40.87 -26.74
N LYS A 87 -15.67 40.11 -26.36
CA LYS A 87 -16.74 40.58 -25.48
C LYS A 87 -16.18 40.64 -24.06
N GLU A 88 -16.31 41.80 -23.42
CA GLU A 88 -15.98 41.98 -22.01
C GLU A 88 -16.69 40.91 -21.16
N TRP A 89 -15.91 40.20 -20.34
CA TRP A 89 -16.41 39.21 -19.39
C TRP A 89 -16.87 39.93 -18.13
N THR A 90 -18.17 39.87 -17.85
CA THR A 90 -18.69 40.11 -16.50
C THR A 90 -18.48 38.84 -15.66
N PRO A 91 -17.95 38.93 -14.43
CA PRO A 91 -17.82 37.78 -13.55
C PRO A 91 -19.18 37.13 -13.31
N VAL A 92 -19.29 35.82 -13.57
CA VAL A 92 -20.46 35.03 -13.20
C VAL A 92 -20.26 34.58 -11.76
N GLU A 93 -21.14 35.03 -10.85
CA GLU A 93 -21.26 34.46 -9.51
C GLU A 93 -21.65 32.98 -9.63
N ILE A 94 -20.74 32.09 -9.23
CA ILE A 94 -21.02 30.67 -9.07
C ILE A 94 -21.75 30.52 -7.74
N ASN A 95 -23.07 30.41 -7.81
CA ASN A 95 -23.92 30.06 -6.67
C ASN A 95 -23.95 28.53 -6.55
N PRO A 96 -23.31 27.91 -5.53
CA PRO A 96 -23.53 26.49 -5.26
C PRO A 96 -24.97 26.34 -4.75
N PHE A 97 -25.67 25.28 -5.16
CA PHE A 97 -27.08 24.98 -4.88
C PHE A 97 -28.13 25.59 -5.83
N LYS A 98 -28.32 24.90 -6.96
CA LYS A 98 -29.67 24.69 -7.53
C LYS A 98 -29.82 23.22 -7.89
N ALA A 99 -30.69 22.52 -7.16
CA ALA A 99 -31.13 21.18 -7.49
C ALA A 99 -31.92 21.18 -8.81
N SER A 100 -31.65 20.20 -9.67
CA SER A 100 -32.41 19.93 -10.89
C SER A 100 -33.77 19.30 -10.55
N PRO A 101 -34.87 19.65 -11.26
CA PRO A 101 -36.21 19.16 -10.94
C PRO A 101 -36.46 17.80 -11.61
N TYR A 102 -36.17 16.71 -10.90
CA TYR A 102 -36.79 15.40 -11.17
C TYR A 102 -37.44 14.88 -9.90
N SER A 103 -38.72 15.19 -9.74
CA SER A 103 -39.59 14.67 -8.69
C SER A 103 -40.05 13.25 -9.05
N ILE A 104 -39.58 12.24 -8.31
CA ILE A 104 -40.22 10.92 -8.29
C ILE A 104 -41.10 10.88 -7.04
N ASN A 105 -42.42 10.81 -7.25
CA ASN A 105 -43.43 10.68 -6.20
C ASN A 105 -43.34 9.30 -5.51
N PRO A 106 -43.27 9.24 -4.17
CA PRO A 106 -43.59 8.02 -3.43
C PRO A 106 -45.09 8.00 -3.11
N LYS A 107 -45.84 7.08 -3.71
CA LYS A 107 -47.20 6.74 -3.23
C LYS A 107 -47.08 5.74 -2.08
N ALA A 108 -47.37 6.20 -0.87
CA ALA A 108 -47.80 5.36 0.23
C ALA A 108 -49.30 5.03 0.07
N SER A 109 -49.68 3.76 0.25
CA SER A 109 -51.07 3.38 0.54
C SER A 109 -51.10 2.55 1.82
N SER A 110 -51.91 3.02 2.76
CA SER A 110 -52.20 2.44 4.06
C SER A 110 -53.08 1.19 3.98
N ASN A 111 -52.81 0.27 4.92
CA ASN A 111 -53.63 -0.80 5.50
C ASN A 111 -55.11 -0.94 5.09
N GLU A 112 -55.53 -2.16 4.75
CA GLU A 112 -56.68 -2.81 5.40
C GLU A 112 -56.63 -4.34 5.32
N LYS A 113 -57.15 -4.97 6.37
CA LYS A 113 -57.13 -6.39 6.72
C LYS A 113 -58.23 -7.17 5.98
N CYS A 114 -57.98 -8.45 5.67
CA CYS A 114 -59.02 -9.49 5.67
C CYS A 114 -58.41 -10.86 6.01
N THR A 115 -59.09 -11.60 6.89
CA THR A 115 -58.72 -12.88 7.51
C THR A 115 -59.49 -14.05 6.85
N PRO A 116 -59.49 -15.32 7.34
CA PRO A 116 -59.09 -16.48 6.53
C PRO A 116 -60.26 -17.44 6.23
N SER A 117 -60.05 -18.40 5.33
CA SER A 117 -60.93 -19.58 5.20
C SER A 117 -60.12 -20.86 5.03
N SER A 118 -60.53 -21.83 5.86
CA SER A 118 -59.98 -23.16 6.13
C SER A 118 -60.40 -24.28 5.16
N SER A 119 -59.74 -25.43 5.34
CA SER A 119 -60.19 -26.84 5.17
C SER A 119 -59.48 -27.60 4.04
N LEU A 120 -59.08 -28.88 4.13
CA LEU A 120 -58.88 -29.88 5.21
C LEU A 120 -58.21 -31.11 4.56
N GLY A 121 -57.52 -31.97 5.34
CA GLY A 121 -57.21 -33.38 4.97
C GLY A 121 -55.72 -33.75 5.10
N GLN A 122 -55.22 -34.03 6.31
CA GLN A 122 -55.16 -35.33 7.02
C GLN A 122 -53.97 -36.24 6.66
N LEU A 123 -53.11 -36.42 7.67
CA LEU A 123 -52.08 -37.45 7.86
C LEU A 123 -52.69 -38.86 8.05
N PRO A 124 -51.86 -39.93 8.04
CA PRO A 124 -51.41 -40.44 9.35
C PRO A 124 -49.92 -40.91 9.39
N HIS A 125 -49.30 -40.70 10.55
CA HIS A 125 -48.22 -41.55 11.10
C HIS A 125 -48.86 -42.69 11.94
N PRO A 126 -48.19 -43.83 12.21
CA PRO A 126 -47.35 -43.91 13.43
C PRO A 126 -46.14 -44.88 13.40
N GLN A 127 -45.13 -44.55 14.21
CA GLN A 127 -44.32 -45.40 15.14
C GLN A 127 -43.59 -46.63 14.58
N GLY A 128 -42.37 -47.02 14.97
CA GLY A 128 -41.46 -46.67 16.06
C GLY A 128 -40.50 -47.86 16.29
N SER A 129 -39.37 -47.64 16.99
CA SER A 129 -38.38 -48.65 17.44
C SER A 129 -37.48 -49.26 16.33
N SER A 130 -36.22 -49.65 16.51
CA SER A 130 -35.39 -49.95 17.68
C SER A 130 -33.90 -49.78 17.32
N GLN A 131 -33.07 -49.54 18.33
CA GLN A 131 -31.63 -49.81 18.31
C GLN A 131 -31.36 -51.26 17.87
N ASP A 132 -30.43 -51.44 16.94
CA ASP A 132 -29.53 -52.59 16.74
C ASP A 132 -29.19 -52.70 15.26
N ASN A 133 -28.06 -52.10 14.85
CA ASN A 133 -27.19 -52.62 13.78
C ASN A 133 -25.87 -51.84 13.65
N GLU A 134 -25.36 -51.27 14.74
CA GLU A 134 -23.92 -51.05 14.93
C GLU A 134 -23.26 -52.40 15.24
N LYS A 135 -22.87 -53.14 14.20
CA LYS A 135 -21.83 -54.20 14.16
C LYS A 135 -22.09 -55.12 12.97
N LYS A 136 -21.92 -54.60 11.75
CA LYS A 136 -21.71 -55.46 10.56
C LYS A 136 -21.11 -54.80 9.33
N ASN A 137 -20.86 -53.48 9.34
CA ASN A 137 -20.33 -52.77 8.17
C ASN A 137 -18.85 -52.35 8.28
N ASN A 138 -18.17 -52.70 9.38
CA ASN A 138 -16.78 -52.27 9.65
C ASN A 138 -15.70 -53.33 9.36
N GLN A 139 -16.09 -54.46 8.75
CA GLN A 139 -15.16 -55.56 8.39
C GLN A 139 -14.91 -55.69 6.88
N LYS A 140 -15.72 -55.04 6.03
CA LYS A 140 -15.55 -55.03 4.56
C LYS A 140 -14.62 -53.91 4.05
N LYS A 141 -14.44 -52.82 4.80
CA LYS A 141 -13.56 -51.68 4.41
C LYS A 141 -12.07 -51.89 4.72
N LYS A 142 -11.69 -52.84 5.59
CA LYS A 142 -10.27 -53.13 5.92
C LYS A 142 -9.55 -54.11 4.98
N ARG A 143 -10.27 -54.79 4.08
CA ARG A 143 -9.67 -55.70 3.09
C ARG A 143 -9.41 -55.08 1.71
N MET A 144 -9.93 -53.88 1.44
CA MET A 144 -9.72 -53.16 0.17
C MET A 144 -8.53 -52.18 0.22
N LEU A 145 -7.98 -51.89 1.41
CA LEU A 145 -6.88 -50.94 1.60
C LEU A 145 -5.47 -51.59 1.49
N LEU A 146 -5.37 -52.92 1.45
CA LEU A 146 -4.07 -53.63 1.38
C LEU A 146 -3.64 -54.05 -0.04
N PHE A 147 -4.51 -53.91 -1.06
CA PHE A 147 -4.18 -54.28 -2.45
C PHE A 147 -3.75 -53.08 -3.33
N GLY A 148 -3.97 -51.83 -2.87
CA GLY A 148 -3.56 -50.62 -3.60
C GLY A 148 -2.11 -50.19 -3.35
N LEU A 149 -1.45 -50.74 -2.34
CA LEU A 149 -0.10 -50.35 -1.91
C LEU A 149 1.04 -51.18 -2.55
N LEU A 150 0.73 -52.10 -3.47
CA LEU A 150 1.71 -52.98 -4.11
C LEU A 150 1.93 -52.75 -5.62
N VAL A 151 1.26 -51.76 -6.23
CA VAL A 151 1.37 -51.46 -7.68
C VAL A 151 2.11 -50.13 -7.97
N ALA A 152 2.45 -49.33 -6.96
CA ALA A 152 3.11 -48.04 -7.14
C ALA A 152 4.64 -48.03 -6.94
N SER A 153 5.28 -49.21 -6.82
CA SER A 153 6.74 -49.33 -6.63
C SER A 153 7.51 -49.84 -7.86
N ALA A 154 6.85 -50.05 -9.00
CA ALA A 154 7.48 -50.64 -10.20
C ALA A 154 7.71 -49.67 -11.38
N SER A 155 7.31 -48.39 -11.29
CA SER A 155 7.40 -47.43 -12.41
C SER A 155 8.42 -46.30 -12.24
N LEU A 156 9.12 -46.21 -11.09
CA LEU A 156 10.18 -45.19 -10.89
C LEU A 156 11.58 -45.61 -11.37
N GLY A 157 11.83 -46.91 -11.61
CA GLY A 157 13.16 -47.40 -12.02
C GLY A 157 13.51 -47.17 -13.50
N ALA A 158 12.50 -46.99 -14.37
CA ALA A 158 12.71 -46.94 -15.82
C ALA A 158 13.03 -45.54 -16.36
N LEU A 159 12.72 -44.46 -15.62
CA LEU A 159 13.07 -43.09 -16.03
C LEU A 159 14.49 -42.67 -15.61
N TYR A 160 15.12 -43.41 -14.68
CA TYR A 160 16.46 -43.09 -14.20
C TYR A 160 17.58 -43.52 -15.17
N TYR A 161 17.31 -44.39 -16.14
CA TYR A 161 18.34 -45.04 -16.97
C TYR A 161 18.43 -44.56 -18.43
N VAL A 162 17.56 -43.65 -18.89
CA VAL A 162 17.51 -43.19 -20.30
C VAL A 162 18.03 -41.76 -20.49
N GLY A 163 18.40 -41.05 -19.41
CA GLY A 163 18.83 -39.65 -19.49
C GLY A 163 20.35 -39.40 -19.56
N MET A 164 21.21 -40.42 -19.38
CA MET A 164 22.66 -40.26 -19.51
C MET A 164 23.12 -40.63 -20.92
N GLY A 165 23.25 -39.62 -21.78
CA GLY A 165 23.87 -39.80 -23.09
C GLY A 165 24.03 -38.50 -23.89
N ARG A 166 25.28 -38.03 -23.95
CA ARG A 166 25.91 -37.12 -24.95
C ARG A 166 25.96 -35.62 -24.65
N GLU A 167 27.14 -35.19 -24.21
CA GLU A 167 27.71 -33.88 -24.48
C GLU A 167 27.97 -33.67 -25.99
N SER A 168 27.72 -32.45 -26.48
CA SER A 168 28.59 -31.82 -27.47
C SER A 168 28.52 -30.29 -27.35
N ASP A 169 29.70 -29.69 -27.29
CA ASP A 169 29.98 -28.26 -27.13
C ASP A 169 29.36 -27.37 -28.21
N LYS A 170 28.88 -26.19 -27.79
CA LYS A 170 28.97 -24.93 -28.55
C LYS A 170 28.74 -23.72 -27.62
N GLN A 171 29.83 -23.07 -27.25
CA GLN A 171 29.83 -21.75 -26.63
C GLN A 171 29.23 -20.70 -27.58
N LYS A 172 28.15 -20.03 -27.15
CA LYS A 172 27.79 -18.69 -27.60
C LYS A 172 27.49 -17.82 -26.38
N THR A 173 28.35 -16.81 -26.19
CA THR A 173 28.22 -15.74 -25.21
C THR A 173 26.92 -14.96 -25.43
N SER A 174 25.99 -15.04 -24.48
CA SER A 174 24.88 -14.10 -24.35
C SER A 174 24.84 -13.58 -22.92
N LYS A 175 24.78 -12.25 -22.78
CA LYS A 175 24.62 -11.54 -21.51
C LYS A 175 23.32 -11.99 -20.86
N LYS A 176 23.41 -12.78 -19.79
CA LYS A 176 22.27 -13.30 -19.03
C LYS A 176 21.81 -12.22 -18.06
N LYS A 177 20.65 -11.61 -18.34
CA LYS A 177 19.89 -10.83 -17.35
C LYS A 177 19.59 -11.72 -16.14
N SER A 178 19.81 -11.20 -14.94
CA SER A 178 19.49 -11.86 -13.68
C SER A 178 18.00 -12.19 -13.63
N LYS A 179 17.67 -13.48 -13.49
CA LYS A 179 16.31 -13.93 -13.17
C LYS A 179 16.08 -13.68 -11.67
N LYS A 180 15.16 -12.78 -11.35
CA LYS A 180 14.54 -12.65 -10.01
C LYS A 180 13.88 -14.00 -9.63
N GLY A 181 13.74 -14.22 -8.31
CA GLY A 181 13.29 -15.47 -7.67
C GLY A 181 12.06 -16.11 -8.30
N GLY A 182 11.98 -17.44 -8.19
CA GLY A 182 11.13 -18.31 -8.98
C GLY A 182 9.67 -17.88 -9.06
N ALA A 183 9.31 -17.23 -10.18
CA ALA A 183 7.95 -17.27 -10.67
C ALA A 183 7.64 -18.75 -10.97
N VAL A 184 6.69 -19.32 -10.24
CA VAL A 184 6.01 -20.54 -10.67
C VAL A 184 5.54 -20.26 -12.10
N ASP A 185 5.79 -21.19 -13.03
CA ASP A 185 5.33 -21.13 -14.43
C ASP A 185 3.80 -21.33 -14.47
N PHE A 186 3.09 -20.43 -13.79
CA PHE A 186 1.65 -20.42 -13.68
C PHE A 186 1.13 -19.36 -14.64
N LYS A 187 0.28 -19.80 -15.56
CA LYS A 187 -0.48 -18.92 -16.45
C LYS A 187 -1.89 -19.44 -16.58
N ASP A 188 -2.83 -18.55 -16.35
CA ASP A 188 -4.25 -18.79 -16.56
C ASP A 188 -4.89 -17.58 -17.25
N PRO A 189 -5.29 -17.68 -18.52
CA PRO A 189 -5.23 -18.88 -19.34
C PRO A 189 -3.79 -19.29 -19.67
N ARG A 190 -3.58 -20.57 -20.03
CA ARG A 190 -2.24 -21.10 -20.36
C ARG A 190 -1.61 -20.42 -21.57
N THR A 191 -2.42 -19.88 -22.48
CA THR A 191 -1.95 -19.26 -23.72
C THR A 191 -2.62 -17.90 -23.90
N SER A 192 -1.90 -16.95 -24.50
CA SER A 192 -2.42 -15.62 -24.85
C SER A 192 -3.53 -15.67 -25.90
N LYS A 193 -3.65 -16.77 -26.65
CA LYS A 193 -4.74 -16.97 -27.63
C LYS A 193 -6.13 -17.02 -26.99
N ASP A 194 -6.19 -17.42 -25.73
CA ASP A 194 -7.44 -17.48 -24.94
C ASP A 194 -7.72 -16.14 -24.23
N ILE A 195 -6.83 -15.16 -24.33
CA ILE A 195 -7.05 -13.79 -23.85
C ILE A 195 -7.74 -13.00 -24.97
N PRO A 196 -8.84 -12.28 -24.69
CA PRO A 196 -9.51 -11.47 -25.70
C PRO A 196 -8.56 -10.44 -26.33
N LYS A 197 -8.58 -10.37 -27.66
CA LYS A 197 -7.76 -9.41 -28.43
C LYS A 197 -8.30 -7.98 -28.41
N ASN A 198 -9.57 -7.80 -28.04
CA ASN A 198 -10.23 -6.51 -27.91
C ASN A 198 -11.14 -6.55 -26.69
N VAL A 199 -11.09 -5.54 -25.83
CA VAL A 199 -11.93 -5.44 -24.63
C VAL A 199 -12.41 -3.99 -24.41
N PRO A 200 -13.64 -3.77 -23.93
CA PRO A 200 -14.06 -2.41 -23.58
C PRO A 200 -13.23 -1.81 -22.43
N TYR A 201 -12.98 -2.61 -21.39
CA TYR A 201 -12.25 -2.17 -20.21
C TYR A 201 -11.08 -3.11 -19.92
N LEU A 202 -9.86 -2.57 -19.92
CA LEU A 202 -8.64 -3.27 -19.52
C LEU A 202 -8.12 -2.71 -18.19
N LEU A 203 -7.94 -3.56 -17.19
CA LEU A 203 -7.34 -3.18 -15.91
C LEU A 203 -6.00 -3.92 -15.73
N ILE A 204 -4.92 -3.17 -15.51
CA ILE A 204 -3.55 -3.69 -15.42
C ILE A 204 -3.14 -3.76 -13.95
N GLY A 205 -2.98 -4.98 -13.45
CA GLY A 205 -2.73 -5.31 -12.04
C GLY A 205 -3.96 -5.94 -11.38
N GLY A 206 -3.80 -7.07 -10.69
CA GLY A 206 -4.88 -7.81 -10.02
C GLY A 206 -5.16 -7.39 -8.57
N GLY A 207 -4.87 -6.14 -8.21
CA GLY A 207 -4.96 -5.66 -6.82
C GLY A 207 -6.31 -5.06 -6.42
N THR A 208 -6.31 -4.42 -5.25
CA THR A 208 -7.51 -3.77 -4.65
C THR A 208 -8.10 -2.67 -5.53
N ALA A 209 -7.26 -1.85 -6.18
CA ALA A 209 -7.73 -0.78 -7.05
C ALA A 209 -8.44 -1.31 -8.30
N SER A 210 -7.90 -2.34 -8.96
CA SER A 210 -8.59 -2.96 -10.10
C SER A 210 -9.89 -3.65 -9.70
N PHE A 211 -9.90 -4.35 -8.56
CA PHE A 211 -11.12 -5.01 -8.08
C PHE A 211 -12.26 -3.99 -7.87
N THR A 212 -11.95 -2.86 -7.23
CA THR A 212 -12.93 -1.81 -6.95
C THR A 212 -13.31 -1.00 -8.18
N ALA A 213 -12.39 -0.78 -9.12
CA ALA A 213 -12.70 -0.20 -10.43
C ALA A 213 -13.67 -1.07 -11.22
N PHE A 214 -13.41 -2.38 -11.30
CA PHE A 214 -14.32 -3.33 -11.93
C PHE A 214 -15.74 -3.26 -11.32
N ARG A 215 -15.84 -3.24 -9.98
CA ARG A 215 -17.12 -3.14 -9.28
C ARG A 215 -17.89 -1.87 -9.68
N ALA A 216 -17.19 -0.73 -9.71
CA ALA A 216 -17.77 0.54 -10.10
C ALA A 216 -18.24 0.56 -11.57
N ILE A 217 -17.43 -0.01 -12.46
CA ILE A 217 -17.76 -0.16 -13.88
C ILE A 217 -19.05 -0.99 -14.01
N LYS A 218 -19.13 -2.17 -13.39
CA LYS A 218 -20.33 -3.02 -13.46
C LYS A 218 -21.56 -2.42 -12.80
N SER A 219 -21.37 -1.63 -11.75
CA SER A 219 -22.47 -0.91 -11.09
C SER A 219 -23.08 0.15 -12.01
N SER A 220 -22.26 0.77 -12.87
CA SER A 220 -22.71 1.81 -13.82
C SER A 220 -23.16 1.22 -15.15
N ASP A 221 -22.50 0.16 -15.60
CA ASP A 221 -22.80 -0.60 -16.82
C ASP A 221 -22.90 -2.10 -16.48
N PRO A 222 -24.12 -2.60 -16.21
CA PRO A 222 -24.36 -4.00 -15.88
C PRO A 222 -23.96 -4.98 -16.98
N THR A 223 -23.70 -4.54 -18.21
CA THR A 223 -23.29 -5.38 -19.35
C THR A 223 -21.80 -5.29 -19.66
N ALA A 224 -21.05 -4.50 -18.90
CA ALA A 224 -19.63 -4.28 -19.11
C ALA A 224 -18.83 -5.59 -19.13
N LYS A 225 -17.86 -5.66 -20.05
CA LYS A 225 -16.88 -6.73 -20.19
C LYS A 225 -15.52 -6.20 -19.77
N VAL A 226 -15.01 -6.69 -18.65
CA VAL A 226 -13.79 -6.20 -18.03
C VAL A 226 -12.73 -7.29 -18.01
N LEU A 227 -11.55 -7.00 -18.55
CA LEU A 227 -10.40 -7.88 -18.45
C LEU A 227 -9.39 -7.31 -17.46
N ILE A 228 -9.02 -8.10 -16.46
CA ILE A 228 -7.92 -7.80 -15.55
C ILE A 228 -6.70 -8.63 -15.98
N VAL A 229 -5.54 -8.00 -16.16
CA VAL A 229 -4.28 -8.70 -16.41
C VAL A 229 -3.40 -8.58 -15.16
N SER A 230 -3.01 -9.71 -14.58
CA SER A 230 -2.27 -9.77 -13.32
C SER A 230 -1.05 -10.68 -13.46
N ASN A 231 0.11 -10.21 -13.04
CA ASN A 231 1.34 -11.00 -13.02
C ASN A 231 1.39 -11.99 -11.85
N GLU A 232 0.52 -11.84 -10.85
CA GLU A 232 0.38 -12.80 -9.75
C GLU A 232 -0.51 -13.99 -10.18
N PRO A 233 -0.27 -15.22 -9.67
CA PRO A 233 -1.07 -16.40 -9.97
C PRO A 233 -2.44 -16.44 -9.25
N TYR A 234 -2.75 -15.39 -8.48
CA TYR A 234 -3.87 -15.32 -7.56
C TYR A 234 -5.01 -14.47 -8.12
N TYR A 235 -6.26 -14.80 -7.75
CA TYR A 235 -7.39 -13.88 -7.90
C TYR A 235 -7.21 -12.66 -6.98
N PRO A 236 -7.88 -11.52 -7.26
CA PRO A 236 -7.78 -10.33 -6.44
C PRO A 236 -8.06 -10.59 -4.97
N TYR A 237 -7.17 -10.08 -4.11
CA TYR A 237 -7.18 -10.30 -2.67
C TYR A 237 -6.79 -9.03 -1.91
N MET A 238 -7.15 -8.99 -0.62
CA MET A 238 -6.78 -7.91 0.29
C MET A 238 -5.43 -8.21 0.96
N ARG A 239 -4.51 -7.23 0.97
CA ARG A 239 -3.18 -7.37 1.57
C ARG A 239 -3.12 -7.22 3.10
N PRO A 240 -3.95 -6.38 3.78
CA PRO A 240 -3.79 -6.12 5.21
C PRO A 240 -3.74 -7.35 6.13
N PRO A 241 -4.52 -8.42 5.92
CA PRO A 241 -4.47 -9.61 6.77
C PRO A 241 -3.15 -10.37 6.69
N LEU A 242 -2.36 -10.19 5.62
CA LEU A 242 -1.10 -10.90 5.43
C LEU A 242 -0.09 -10.64 6.54
N SER A 243 -0.11 -9.49 7.22
CA SER A 243 0.80 -9.17 8.35
C SER A 243 0.11 -9.19 9.71
N LYS A 244 -1.19 -9.52 9.75
CA LYS A 244 -2.06 -9.41 10.93
C LYS A 244 -2.72 -10.75 11.22
N GLU A 245 -4.04 -10.84 11.10
CA GLU A 245 -4.89 -11.93 11.60
C GLU A 245 -4.41 -13.32 11.18
N ILE A 246 -3.91 -13.48 9.96
CA ILE A 246 -3.48 -14.77 9.43
C ILE A 246 -2.33 -15.41 10.25
N TRP A 247 -1.56 -14.60 10.97
CA TRP A 247 -0.48 -15.06 11.84
C TRP A 247 -0.94 -15.48 13.24
N PHE A 248 -2.12 -15.03 13.68
CA PHE A 248 -2.62 -15.22 15.05
C PHE A 248 -3.35 -16.55 15.24
N ASN A 249 -3.40 -17.39 14.21
CA ASN A 249 -3.81 -18.77 14.35
C ASN A 249 -2.69 -19.61 15.00
N ASP A 250 -3.05 -20.41 16.00
CA ASP A 250 -2.13 -21.33 16.71
C ASP A 250 -1.57 -22.44 15.80
N GLU A 251 -2.21 -22.66 14.64
CA GLU A 251 -1.79 -23.64 13.66
C GLU A 251 -0.39 -23.36 13.10
N LEU A 252 0.39 -24.43 13.02
CA LEU A 252 1.74 -24.47 12.45
C LEU A 252 1.72 -24.72 10.94
N THR A 253 0.58 -25.11 10.39
CA THR A 253 0.39 -25.36 8.96
C THR A 253 -0.04 -24.08 8.27
N LEU A 254 0.36 -23.94 7.00
CA LEU A 254 -0.16 -22.88 6.14
C LEU A 254 -1.70 -23.02 6.07
N PRO A 255 -2.45 -21.90 6.15
CA PRO A 255 -3.89 -21.95 5.96
C PRO A 255 -4.26 -22.49 4.57
N THR A 256 -4.98 -23.62 4.51
CA THR A 256 -5.22 -24.40 3.28
C THR A 256 -5.89 -23.58 2.16
N ASN A 257 -6.74 -22.62 2.52
CA ASN A 257 -7.50 -21.79 1.57
C ASN A 257 -7.21 -20.28 1.71
N LEU A 258 -6.13 -19.91 2.43
CA LEU A 258 -5.85 -18.50 2.79
C LEU A 258 -7.05 -17.81 3.46
N THR A 259 -7.81 -18.58 4.23
CA THR A 259 -8.82 -18.06 5.16
C THR A 259 -8.15 -17.69 6.47
N PHE A 260 -8.66 -16.66 7.12
CA PHE A 260 -8.20 -16.20 8.43
C PHE A 260 -9.38 -15.94 9.36
N LYS A 261 -9.11 -15.96 10.66
CA LYS A 261 -10.08 -15.57 11.68
C LYS A 261 -9.87 -14.11 12.01
N GLN A 262 -10.91 -13.31 11.88
CA GLN A 262 -10.92 -11.93 12.35
C GLN A 262 -10.74 -11.90 13.88
N TRP A 263 -10.52 -10.73 14.47
CA TRP A 263 -10.31 -10.60 15.92
C TRP A 263 -11.50 -11.12 16.76
N ASN A 264 -12.72 -11.11 16.22
CA ASN A 264 -13.91 -11.70 16.85
C ASN A 264 -14.08 -13.22 16.63
N GLY A 265 -13.13 -13.87 15.94
CA GLY A 265 -13.15 -15.29 15.62
C GLY A 265 -13.93 -15.69 14.36
N SER A 266 -14.63 -14.77 13.70
CA SER A 266 -15.33 -15.05 12.43
C SER A 266 -14.33 -15.32 11.30
N GLU A 267 -14.66 -16.27 10.42
CA GLU A 267 -13.80 -16.62 9.30
C GLU A 267 -14.04 -15.72 8.09
N ARG A 268 -12.96 -15.36 7.41
CA ARG A 268 -12.97 -14.57 6.20
C ARG A 268 -11.94 -15.06 5.19
N SER A 269 -12.29 -14.97 3.91
CA SER A 269 -11.37 -15.20 2.80
C SER A 269 -10.46 -13.99 2.58
N LEU A 270 -9.19 -14.24 2.26
CA LEU A 270 -8.29 -13.19 1.76
C LEU A 270 -8.74 -12.65 0.39
N PHE A 271 -9.38 -13.50 -0.43
CA PHE A 271 -9.89 -13.15 -1.75
C PHE A 271 -11.16 -12.31 -1.66
N TYR A 272 -11.30 -11.33 -2.55
CA TYR A 272 -12.49 -10.46 -2.55
C TYR A 272 -13.76 -11.17 -3.00
N GLU A 273 -13.65 -12.18 -3.86
CA GLU A 273 -14.76 -12.98 -4.39
C GLU A 273 -14.31 -14.43 -4.57
N PRO A 274 -15.24 -15.40 -4.55
CA PRO A 274 -14.95 -16.79 -4.88
C PRO A 274 -14.54 -16.94 -6.35
N GLU A 275 -13.86 -18.03 -6.68
CA GLU A 275 -13.37 -18.31 -8.04
C GLU A 275 -14.50 -18.32 -9.08
N ASP A 276 -15.65 -18.95 -8.77
CA ASP A 276 -16.81 -19.05 -9.67
C ASP A 276 -17.45 -17.71 -10.04
N PHE A 277 -17.05 -16.62 -9.36
CA PHE A 277 -17.48 -15.27 -9.71
C PHE A 277 -16.89 -14.80 -11.06
N TYR A 278 -15.71 -15.29 -11.44
CA TYR A 278 -14.96 -14.82 -12.60
C TYR A 278 -15.27 -15.65 -13.85
N ILE A 279 -15.40 -14.98 -14.99
CA ILE A 279 -15.59 -15.62 -16.30
C ILE A 279 -14.22 -16.02 -16.84
N ASN A 280 -14.15 -17.18 -17.50
CA ASN A 280 -12.96 -17.57 -18.26
C ASN A 280 -12.64 -16.51 -19.34
N CYS A 281 -11.35 -16.17 -19.51
CA CYS A 281 -10.93 -15.14 -20.47
C CYS A 281 -11.49 -15.35 -21.89
N LYS A 282 -11.48 -16.59 -22.38
CA LYS A 282 -11.98 -16.95 -23.72
C LYS A 282 -13.48 -16.71 -23.91
N ASP A 283 -14.25 -16.73 -22.83
CA ASP A 283 -15.71 -16.65 -22.84
C ASP A 283 -16.21 -15.22 -22.56
N LEU A 284 -15.35 -14.33 -22.07
CA LEU A 284 -15.71 -12.95 -21.66
C LEU A 284 -16.45 -12.19 -22.77
N MET A 285 -15.97 -12.27 -24.00
CA MET A 285 -16.55 -11.53 -25.12
C MET A 285 -17.87 -12.10 -25.62
N ASN A 286 -18.15 -13.38 -25.34
CA ASN A 286 -19.39 -14.04 -25.68
C ASN A 286 -20.44 -13.97 -24.56
N SER A 287 -20.06 -13.48 -23.38
CA SER A 287 -21.00 -13.32 -22.26
C SER A 287 -22.06 -12.27 -22.57
N GLU A 288 -23.33 -12.70 -22.59
CA GLU A 288 -24.50 -11.85 -22.84
C GLU A 288 -24.61 -10.73 -21.78
N ASN A 289 -24.42 -11.07 -20.50
CA ASN A 289 -24.54 -10.13 -19.38
C ASN A 289 -23.18 -9.48 -19.00
N GLY A 290 -22.17 -9.62 -19.87
CA GLY A 290 -20.81 -9.19 -19.60
C GLY A 290 -20.21 -9.90 -18.38
N GLY A 291 -19.31 -9.25 -17.67
CA GLY A 291 -18.64 -9.78 -16.47
C GLY A 291 -17.18 -9.39 -16.42
N VAL A 292 -16.42 -10.12 -15.60
CA VAL A 292 -14.98 -9.93 -15.45
C VAL A 292 -14.25 -11.23 -15.69
N ALA A 293 -13.15 -11.15 -16.44
CA ALA A 293 -12.18 -12.21 -16.55
C ALA A 293 -10.82 -11.73 -16.06
N ILE A 294 -9.99 -12.67 -15.59
CA ILE A 294 -8.65 -12.37 -15.08
C ILE A 294 -7.62 -13.26 -15.77
N ALA A 295 -6.68 -12.63 -16.48
CA ALA A 295 -5.50 -13.29 -17.00
C ALA A 295 -4.39 -13.24 -15.92
N ARG A 296 -4.26 -14.32 -15.15
CA ARG A 296 -3.30 -14.49 -14.05
C ARG A 296 -1.96 -15.05 -14.54
N GLY A 297 -0.87 -14.60 -13.94
CA GLY A 297 0.49 -14.92 -14.38
C GLY A 297 0.90 -14.23 -15.69
N TRP A 298 0.15 -13.22 -16.13
CA TRP A 298 0.41 -12.46 -17.36
C TRP A 298 0.77 -11.01 -17.03
N THR A 299 1.72 -10.46 -17.76
CA THR A 299 2.24 -9.10 -17.57
C THR A 299 2.01 -8.28 -18.83
N ILE A 300 1.45 -7.09 -18.67
CA ILE A 300 1.52 -6.05 -19.70
C ILE A 300 2.90 -5.40 -19.62
N THR A 301 3.61 -5.29 -20.74
CA THR A 301 5.00 -4.80 -20.79
C THR A 301 5.16 -3.47 -21.51
N HIS A 302 4.14 -3.02 -22.22
CA HIS A 302 4.10 -1.77 -22.99
C HIS A 302 2.65 -1.37 -23.29
N LEU A 303 2.37 -0.07 -23.34
CA LEU A 303 1.14 0.52 -23.86
C LEU A 303 1.47 1.41 -25.06
N ASP A 304 0.77 1.18 -26.17
CA ASP A 304 0.58 2.22 -27.18
C ASP A 304 -0.69 2.99 -26.81
N VAL A 305 -0.50 4.18 -26.23
CA VAL A 305 -1.60 5.03 -25.76
C VAL A 305 -2.41 5.57 -26.94
N THR A 306 -1.78 5.84 -28.09
CA THR A 306 -2.42 6.47 -29.25
C THR A 306 -3.35 5.47 -29.94
N GLU A 307 -2.85 4.26 -30.20
CA GLU A 307 -3.60 3.18 -30.85
C GLU A 307 -4.47 2.38 -29.86
N LYS A 308 -4.37 2.70 -28.56
CA LYS A 308 -5.04 2.00 -27.45
C LYS A 308 -4.76 0.50 -27.44
N LEU A 309 -3.48 0.14 -27.53
CA LEU A 309 -3.00 -1.24 -27.47
C LEU A 309 -2.18 -1.48 -26.21
N ALA A 310 -2.39 -2.62 -25.57
CA ALA A 310 -1.58 -3.11 -24.47
C ALA A 310 -0.89 -4.41 -24.89
N PHE A 311 0.42 -4.51 -24.69
CA PHE A 311 1.21 -5.64 -25.15
C PHE A 311 1.55 -6.57 -23.99
N LEU A 312 1.16 -7.83 -24.13
CA LEU A 312 1.58 -8.89 -23.22
C LEU A 312 3.10 -9.15 -23.35
N GLU A 313 3.66 -9.82 -22.36
CA GLU A 313 5.08 -10.22 -22.32
C GLU A 313 5.54 -11.12 -23.47
N ASP A 314 4.62 -11.81 -24.16
CA ASP A 314 4.90 -12.58 -25.38
C ASP A 314 4.76 -11.76 -26.66
N GLY A 315 4.39 -10.47 -26.54
CA GLY A 315 4.23 -9.54 -27.65
C GLY A 315 2.81 -9.50 -28.25
N GLU A 316 1.88 -10.34 -27.78
CA GLU A 316 0.50 -10.29 -28.28
C GLU A 316 -0.21 -9.02 -27.82
N PRO A 317 -0.86 -8.27 -28.74
CA PRO A 317 -1.56 -7.04 -28.41
C PRO A 317 -3.02 -7.30 -27.97
N ILE A 318 -3.47 -6.49 -27.02
CA ILE A 318 -4.86 -6.36 -26.58
C ILE A 318 -5.29 -4.92 -26.85
N LYS A 319 -6.29 -4.73 -27.71
CA LYS A 319 -6.93 -3.44 -27.91
C LYS A 319 -7.90 -3.14 -26.78
N TYR A 320 -7.92 -1.91 -26.29
CA TYR A 320 -8.85 -1.47 -25.26
C TYR A 320 -9.60 -0.20 -25.67
N ASP A 321 -10.82 0.00 -25.13
CA ASP A 321 -11.50 1.29 -25.27
C ASP A 321 -11.06 2.23 -24.14
N LYS A 322 -11.01 1.71 -22.90
CA LYS A 322 -10.51 2.39 -21.70
C LYS A 322 -9.59 1.48 -20.87
N CYS A 323 -8.54 2.06 -20.30
CA CYS A 323 -7.53 1.34 -19.54
C CYS A 323 -7.29 1.95 -18.15
N LEU A 324 -7.05 1.09 -17.15
CA LEU A 324 -6.59 1.46 -15.81
C LEU A 324 -5.22 0.84 -15.54
N ILE A 325 -4.26 1.65 -15.11
CA ILE A 325 -3.00 1.18 -14.52
C ILE A 325 -3.17 1.14 -12.99
N ALA A 326 -3.07 -0.06 -12.42
CA ALA A 326 -3.20 -0.32 -10.99
C ALA A 326 -2.12 -1.33 -10.55
N THR A 327 -0.89 -1.09 -11.00
CA THR A 327 0.28 -1.98 -10.84
C THR A 327 0.84 -2.00 -9.42
N GLY A 328 0.39 -1.10 -8.55
CA GLY A 328 0.80 -1.05 -7.15
C GLY A 328 2.28 -0.66 -6.99
N ALA A 329 2.97 -1.32 -6.06
CA ALA A 329 4.36 -1.05 -5.72
C ALA A 329 5.15 -2.36 -5.53
N THR A 330 6.46 -2.27 -5.35
CA THR A 330 7.39 -3.37 -5.06
C THR A 330 8.21 -3.02 -3.81
N PRO A 331 8.51 -3.97 -2.90
CA PRO A 331 9.32 -3.68 -1.72
C PRO A 331 10.71 -3.12 -2.07
N LYS A 332 11.12 -2.08 -1.36
CA LYS A 332 12.48 -1.56 -1.41
C LYS A 332 13.43 -2.57 -0.80
N ILE A 333 14.57 -2.73 -1.44
CA ILE A 333 15.72 -3.44 -0.87
C ILE A 333 16.84 -2.43 -0.64
N SER A 334 17.38 -2.36 0.58
CA SER A 334 18.51 -1.48 0.83
C SER A 334 19.78 -2.03 0.17
N PRO A 335 20.75 -1.18 -0.24
CA PRO A 335 21.94 -1.62 -0.97
C PRO A 335 22.71 -2.79 -0.33
N VAL A 336 22.82 -2.81 1.00
CA VAL A 336 23.52 -3.90 1.72
C VAL A 336 22.84 -5.25 1.52
N PHE A 337 21.50 -5.29 1.47
CA PHE A 337 20.74 -6.50 1.21
C PHE A 337 20.71 -6.83 -0.28
N GLU A 338 20.74 -5.85 -1.17
CA GLU A 338 20.81 -6.09 -2.62
C GLU A 338 22.11 -6.83 -3.00
N VAL A 339 23.24 -6.36 -2.48
CA VAL A 339 24.54 -7.03 -2.65
C VAL A 339 24.51 -8.44 -2.05
N ALA A 340 23.96 -8.58 -0.83
CA ALA A 340 23.89 -9.86 -0.16
C ALA A 340 22.96 -10.87 -0.84
N SER A 341 21.86 -10.42 -1.44
CA SER A 341 20.92 -11.27 -2.20
C SER A 341 21.52 -11.82 -3.49
N ALA A 342 22.64 -11.27 -3.98
CA ALA A 342 23.39 -11.84 -5.09
C ALA A 342 24.22 -13.08 -4.70
N ASP A 343 24.47 -13.30 -3.42
CA ASP A 343 25.05 -14.54 -2.91
C ASP A 343 23.98 -15.63 -2.84
N GLU A 344 24.14 -16.69 -3.64
CA GLU A 344 23.21 -17.83 -3.67
C GLU A 344 23.10 -18.53 -2.30
N ALA A 345 24.09 -18.40 -1.42
CA ALA A 345 24.02 -18.92 -0.05
C ALA A 345 23.13 -18.08 0.88
N LEU A 346 22.79 -16.83 0.51
CA LEU A 346 21.96 -15.91 1.29
C LEU A 346 20.60 -15.62 0.66
N LYS A 347 20.48 -15.82 -0.65
CA LYS A 347 19.27 -15.50 -1.42
C LYS A 347 17.98 -16.05 -0.82
N ASN A 348 17.99 -17.28 -0.33
CA ASN A 348 16.82 -17.91 0.30
C ASN A 348 16.62 -17.52 1.76
N HIS A 349 17.53 -16.73 2.35
CA HIS A 349 17.49 -16.29 3.74
C HIS A 349 17.20 -14.79 3.88
N ILE A 350 17.18 -14.03 2.78
CA ILE A 350 16.78 -12.63 2.74
C ILE A 350 15.41 -12.54 2.09
N LYS A 351 14.39 -12.25 2.88
CA LYS A 351 12.99 -12.24 2.46
C LYS A 351 12.46 -10.81 2.34
N LEU A 352 11.68 -10.57 1.29
CA LEU A 352 10.83 -9.39 1.18
C LEU A 352 9.41 -9.78 1.60
N TYR A 353 8.53 -8.78 1.81
CA TYR A 353 7.18 -9.05 2.29
C TYR A 353 6.12 -8.16 1.64
N ARG A 354 5.27 -8.72 0.77
CA ARG A 354 4.18 -7.98 0.12
C ARG A 354 2.99 -8.82 -0.34
N ASN A 355 3.23 -9.98 -0.91
CA ASN A 355 2.19 -10.81 -1.56
C ASN A 355 2.00 -12.15 -0.84
N ILE A 356 1.06 -12.97 -1.35
CA ILE A 356 0.76 -14.29 -0.80
C ILE A 356 1.97 -15.23 -0.83
N ASP A 357 2.80 -15.17 -1.88
CA ASP A 357 3.99 -16.01 -1.98
C ASP A 357 5.04 -15.63 -0.92
N ASP A 358 5.23 -14.32 -0.70
CA ASP A 358 6.10 -13.82 0.36
C ASP A 358 5.59 -14.26 1.75
N PHE A 359 4.27 -14.18 1.99
CA PHE A 359 3.66 -14.68 3.21
C PHE A 359 3.95 -16.17 3.42
N LYS A 360 3.70 -17.00 2.39
CA LYS A 360 3.95 -18.45 2.46
C LYS A 360 5.42 -18.76 2.77
N ASP A 361 6.33 -18.13 2.05
CA ASP A 361 7.78 -18.33 2.20
C ASP A 361 8.27 -17.90 3.59
N VAL A 362 7.81 -16.74 4.09
CA VAL A 362 8.14 -16.27 5.43
C VAL A 362 7.49 -17.13 6.51
N PHE A 363 6.27 -17.63 6.31
CA PHE A 363 5.58 -18.51 7.26
C PHE A 363 6.31 -19.86 7.40
N GLU A 364 6.68 -20.48 6.28
CA GLU A 364 7.47 -21.72 6.28
C GLU A 364 8.85 -21.50 6.91
N SER A 365 9.55 -20.42 6.52
CA SER A 365 10.85 -20.05 7.07
C SER A 365 10.77 -19.80 8.57
N PHE A 366 9.74 -19.10 9.04
CA PHE A 366 9.50 -18.81 10.45
C PHE A 366 9.31 -20.10 11.25
N ASN A 367 8.47 -21.02 10.78
CA ASN A 367 8.22 -22.29 11.46
C ASN A 367 9.48 -23.16 11.55
N GLY A 368 10.27 -23.24 10.47
CA GLY A 368 11.50 -24.05 10.42
C GLY A 368 12.72 -23.46 11.13
N SER A 369 12.71 -22.16 11.46
CA SER A 369 13.88 -21.45 12.00
C SER A 369 13.89 -21.34 13.53
N LYS A 370 15.05 -21.01 14.12
CA LYS A 370 15.19 -20.69 15.55
C LYS A 370 15.35 -19.19 15.81
N SER A 371 15.61 -18.41 14.77
CA SER A 371 15.89 -16.99 14.88
C SER A 371 15.55 -16.23 13.60
N VAL A 372 15.00 -15.02 13.75
CA VAL A 372 14.63 -14.13 12.65
C VAL A 372 14.96 -12.69 13.01
N ALA A 373 15.42 -11.90 12.04
CA ALA A 373 15.49 -10.44 12.18
C ALA A 373 14.55 -9.75 11.20
N VAL A 374 13.66 -8.91 11.73
CA VAL A 374 12.86 -7.97 10.94
C VAL A 374 13.63 -6.67 10.82
N VAL A 375 13.91 -6.24 9.60
CA VAL A 375 14.64 -5.00 9.31
C VAL A 375 13.64 -3.94 8.88
N GLY A 376 13.51 -2.89 9.69
CA GLY A 376 12.54 -1.82 9.50
C GLY A 376 11.67 -1.61 10.74
N GLY A 377 11.55 -0.36 11.16
CA GLY A 377 10.73 0.06 12.30
C GLY A 377 9.35 0.60 11.91
N GLY A 378 8.98 0.56 10.63
CA GLY A 378 7.66 1.05 10.16
C GLY A 378 6.51 0.14 10.60
N PHE A 379 5.27 0.50 10.24
CA PHE A 379 4.07 -0.25 10.60
C PHE A 379 4.16 -1.74 10.20
N LEU A 380 4.47 -2.05 8.93
CA LEU A 380 4.59 -3.44 8.47
C LEU A 380 5.64 -4.25 9.25
N GLY A 381 6.81 -3.66 9.53
CA GLY A 381 7.86 -4.31 10.30
C GLY A 381 7.43 -4.59 11.74
N SER A 382 6.72 -3.65 12.36
CA SER A 382 6.19 -3.79 13.72
C SER A 382 5.04 -4.78 13.81
N GLU A 383 4.14 -4.80 12.82
CA GLU A 383 3.08 -5.82 12.69
C GLU A 383 3.68 -7.23 12.64
N LEU A 384 4.66 -7.45 11.76
CA LEU A 384 5.36 -8.74 11.66
C LEU A 384 6.12 -9.09 12.93
N ALA A 385 6.78 -8.13 13.59
CA ALA A 385 7.47 -8.36 14.86
C ALA A 385 6.50 -8.85 15.94
N CYS A 386 5.35 -8.17 16.11
CA CYS A 386 4.31 -8.61 17.05
C CYS A 386 3.71 -9.96 16.65
N ALA A 387 3.41 -10.17 15.36
CA ALA A 387 2.88 -11.42 14.85
C ALA A 387 3.83 -12.60 15.13
N PHE A 388 5.13 -12.42 14.92
CA PHE A 388 6.15 -13.42 15.23
C PHE A 388 6.26 -13.67 16.73
N GLY A 389 6.33 -12.62 17.55
CA GLY A 389 6.39 -12.74 19.01
C GLY A 389 5.21 -13.52 19.55
N ARG A 390 4.00 -13.14 19.12
CA ARG A 390 2.76 -13.81 19.50
C ARG A 390 2.72 -15.26 19.03
N LYS A 391 3.07 -15.55 17.77
CA LYS A 391 3.06 -16.94 17.25
C LYS A 391 4.11 -17.83 17.93
N ASP A 392 5.13 -17.24 18.53
CA ASP A 392 6.23 -17.95 19.18
C ASP A 392 6.14 -18.04 20.71
N HIS A 393 5.09 -17.49 21.34
CA HIS A 393 4.94 -17.39 22.80
C HIS A 393 5.19 -18.68 23.62
N LYS A 394 5.22 -19.86 22.98
CA LYS A 394 5.49 -21.18 23.59
C LYS A 394 6.81 -21.85 23.16
N ARG A 395 7.61 -21.24 22.27
CA ARG A 395 8.70 -21.92 21.53
C ARG A 395 10.09 -21.26 21.67
N ASN A 396 10.17 -20.05 22.21
CA ASN A 396 11.42 -19.36 22.59
C ASN A 396 12.44 -19.16 21.44
N LYS A 397 11.98 -18.90 20.22
CA LYS A 397 12.79 -18.39 19.10
C LYS A 397 13.33 -17.00 19.43
N LYS A 398 14.48 -16.67 18.83
CA LYS A 398 15.09 -15.34 18.95
C LYS A 398 14.57 -14.43 17.85
N ILE A 399 13.68 -13.51 18.20
CA ILE A 399 13.08 -12.56 17.26
C ILE A 399 13.71 -11.19 17.51
N TYR A 400 14.26 -10.59 16.46
CA TYR A 400 14.86 -9.26 16.51
C TYR A 400 14.10 -8.31 15.60
N GLN A 401 13.99 -7.05 16.01
CA GLN A 401 13.57 -5.97 15.12
C GLN A 401 14.65 -4.89 15.13
N ILE A 402 15.14 -4.51 13.94
CA ILE A 402 16.33 -3.65 13.80
C ILE A 402 15.99 -2.47 12.90
N PHE A 403 16.27 -1.25 13.36
CA PHE A 403 16.02 -0.02 12.62
C PHE A 403 16.86 1.17 13.11
N LYS A 404 16.91 2.22 12.28
CA LYS A 404 17.78 3.39 12.48
C LYS A 404 17.18 4.43 13.42
N GLU A 405 15.86 4.48 13.47
CA GLU A 405 15.08 5.41 14.26
C GLU A 405 15.20 5.14 15.78
N THR A 406 14.83 6.12 16.61
CA THR A 406 14.86 6.00 18.08
C THR A 406 13.86 4.97 18.62
N GLY A 407 12.72 4.81 17.93
CA GLY A 407 11.68 3.86 18.27
C GLY A 407 10.86 3.46 17.05
N ASN A 408 9.95 2.50 17.25
CA ASN A 408 9.02 2.03 16.24
C ASN A 408 8.18 3.19 15.68
N MET A 409 8.00 3.19 14.36
CA MET A 409 7.34 4.22 13.57
C MET A 409 7.87 5.64 13.79
N GLY A 410 9.14 5.80 14.18
CA GLY A 410 9.71 7.11 14.57
C GLY A 410 9.80 8.18 13.46
N LYS A 411 9.51 7.86 12.20
CA LYS A 411 9.33 8.84 11.11
C LYS A 411 7.92 9.44 11.05
N ILE A 412 6.99 8.81 11.74
CA ILE A 412 5.57 9.18 11.74
C ILE A 412 5.21 9.62 13.16
N LEU A 413 5.41 8.77 14.16
CA LEU A 413 5.02 9.03 15.53
C LEU A 413 6.03 9.95 16.25
N PRO A 414 5.56 10.91 17.08
CA PRO A 414 6.40 11.61 18.04
C PRO A 414 7.07 10.65 19.03
N GLU A 415 8.14 11.12 19.67
CA GLU A 415 9.03 10.29 20.49
C GLU A 415 8.30 9.49 21.57
N TYR A 416 7.39 10.12 22.32
CA TYR A 416 6.61 9.45 23.38
C TYR A 416 5.92 8.17 22.87
N LEU A 417 5.08 8.30 21.84
CA LEU A 417 4.29 7.18 21.35
C LEU A 417 5.19 6.18 20.59
N SER A 418 6.23 6.65 19.90
CA SER A 418 7.21 5.79 19.24
C SER A 418 7.95 4.88 20.23
N LEU A 419 8.35 5.41 21.39
CA LEU A 419 8.98 4.64 22.46
C LEU A 419 7.98 3.68 23.11
N TRP A 420 6.76 4.14 23.41
CA TRP A 420 5.68 3.29 23.94
C TRP A 420 5.40 2.09 23.02
N THR A 421 5.31 2.30 21.70
CA THR A 421 5.13 1.21 20.74
C THR A 421 6.32 0.25 20.78
N SER A 422 7.54 0.77 20.93
CA SER A 422 8.74 -0.08 21.04
C SER A 422 8.68 -0.99 22.26
N ASP A 423 8.17 -0.49 23.38
CA ASP A 423 7.96 -1.28 24.60
C ASP A 423 6.85 -2.30 24.45
N LYS A 424 5.75 -1.97 23.75
CA LYS A 424 4.72 -2.98 23.39
C LYS A 424 5.30 -4.10 22.54
N VAL A 425 6.13 -3.78 21.53
CA VAL A 425 6.80 -4.81 20.70
C VAL A 425 7.75 -5.65 21.55
N ARG A 426 8.49 -5.05 22.49
CA ARG A 426 9.34 -5.81 23.45
C ARG A 426 8.51 -6.74 24.34
N ALA A 427 7.31 -6.31 24.75
CA ALA A 427 6.41 -7.11 25.58
C ALA A 427 5.91 -8.38 24.86
N GLU A 428 5.90 -8.39 23.52
CA GLU A 428 5.64 -9.61 22.72
C GLU A 428 6.85 -10.58 22.68
N GLY A 429 7.94 -10.28 23.40
CA GLY A 429 9.16 -11.09 23.44
C GLY A 429 10.19 -10.77 22.35
N VAL A 430 10.00 -9.67 21.61
CA VAL A 430 10.91 -9.23 20.54
C VAL A 430 12.09 -8.44 21.10
N GLN A 431 13.29 -8.73 20.62
CA GLN A 431 14.48 -7.93 20.89
C GLN A 431 14.54 -6.75 19.92
N VAL A 432 14.09 -5.58 20.38
CA VAL A 432 14.10 -4.34 19.59
C VAL A 432 15.46 -3.64 19.69
N LEU A 433 16.14 -3.48 18.56
CA LEU A 433 17.41 -2.77 18.39
C LEU A 433 17.19 -1.45 17.64
N PRO A 434 16.79 -0.37 18.35
CA PRO A 434 16.68 0.96 17.75
C PRO A 434 18.07 1.55 17.51
N LYS A 435 18.15 2.68 16.81
CA LYS A 435 19.40 3.42 16.53
C LYS A 435 20.52 2.52 15.96
N THR A 436 20.14 1.49 15.23
CA THR A 436 21.04 0.43 14.76
C THR A 436 20.97 0.33 13.24
N GLU A 437 22.12 0.47 12.58
CA GLU A 437 22.23 0.21 11.15
C GLU A 437 22.87 -1.14 10.88
N ILE A 438 22.52 -1.77 9.77
CA ILE A 438 23.18 -2.97 9.26
C ILE A 438 24.19 -2.50 8.20
N ILE A 439 25.47 -2.72 8.47
CA ILE A 439 26.56 -2.23 7.62
C ILE A 439 27.06 -3.29 6.63
N ASP A 440 26.91 -4.57 6.96
CA ASP A 440 27.36 -5.69 6.14
C ASP A 440 26.52 -6.94 6.42
N VAL A 441 26.35 -7.79 5.42
CA VAL A 441 25.52 -9.00 5.48
C VAL A 441 26.28 -10.14 4.79
N LYS A 442 26.55 -11.22 5.53
CA LYS A 442 27.34 -12.36 5.06
C LYS A 442 26.70 -13.69 5.40
N SER A 443 27.02 -14.73 4.60
CA SER A 443 26.67 -16.11 4.95
C SER A 443 27.66 -16.66 5.97
N LYS A 444 27.15 -17.25 7.05
CA LYS A 444 27.95 -17.97 8.03
C LYS A 444 27.21 -19.22 8.49
N ASN A 445 27.79 -20.40 8.25
CA ASN A 445 27.19 -21.68 8.63
C ASN A 445 25.72 -21.85 8.16
N LYS A 446 25.42 -21.43 6.93
CA LYS A 446 24.05 -21.42 6.34
C LYS A 446 23.05 -20.51 7.07
N LYS A 447 23.56 -19.46 7.71
CA LYS A 447 22.78 -18.41 8.39
C LYS A 447 23.21 -17.04 7.88
N VAL A 448 22.39 -16.04 8.19
CA VAL A 448 22.69 -14.64 7.90
C VAL A 448 23.45 -14.04 9.09
N GLU A 449 24.68 -13.60 8.87
CA GLU A 449 25.44 -12.79 9.82
C GLU A 449 25.33 -11.31 9.41
N LEU A 450 24.75 -10.51 10.30
CA LEU A 450 24.57 -9.07 10.18
C LEU A 450 25.67 -8.38 10.98
N THR A 451 26.45 -7.52 10.34
CA THR A 451 27.34 -6.59 11.06
C THR A 451 26.57 -5.31 11.35
N LEU A 452 26.55 -4.89 12.60
CA LEU A 452 25.81 -3.72 13.07
C LEU A 452 26.71 -2.48 13.12
N SER A 453 26.13 -1.28 13.08
CA SER A 453 26.85 0.00 13.20
C SER A 453 27.65 0.14 14.50
N SER A 454 27.33 -0.64 15.53
CA SER A 454 28.11 -0.73 16.78
C SER A 454 29.40 -1.56 16.67
N GLY A 455 29.65 -2.21 15.53
CA GLY A 455 30.74 -3.17 15.34
C GLY A 455 30.44 -4.58 15.85
N LYS A 456 29.31 -4.79 16.55
CA LYS A 456 28.84 -6.13 16.95
C LYS A 456 28.28 -6.89 15.74
N THR A 457 28.32 -8.21 15.80
CA THR A 457 27.65 -9.09 14.83
C THR A 457 26.44 -9.78 15.44
N LEU A 458 25.44 -10.03 14.62
CA LEU A 458 24.23 -10.76 14.96
C LEU A 458 23.98 -11.85 13.91
N THR A 459 23.89 -13.11 14.32
CA THR A 459 23.60 -14.23 13.42
C THR A 459 22.17 -14.72 13.61
N VAL A 460 21.39 -14.77 12.52
CA VAL A 460 20.01 -15.25 12.48
C VAL A 460 19.78 -16.22 11.31
N ASP A 461 18.75 -17.06 11.39
CA ASP A 461 18.49 -18.05 10.34
C ASP A 461 17.96 -17.40 9.04
N PHE A 462 17.15 -16.34 9.15
CA PHE A 462 16.71 -15.53 8.02
C PHE A 462 16.36 -14.11 8.45
N VAL A 463 16.22 -13.22 7.47
CA VAL A 463 15.81 -11.82 7.67
C VAL A 463 14.59 -11.50 6.83
N VAL A 464 13.73 -10.60 7.33
CA VAL A 464 12.62 -10.01 6.58
C VAL A 464 12.85 -8.51 6.47
N VAL A 465 12.96 -7.99 5.25
CA VAL A 465 13.26 -6.59 4.97
C VAL A 465 11.98 -5.82 4.67
N THR A 466 11.70 -4.78 5.47
CA THR A 466 10.44 -4.01 5.47
C THR A 466 10.69 -2.50 5.44
N VAL A 467 11.56 -2.04 4.54
CA VAL A 467 12.06 -0.64 4.48
C VAL A 467 11.27 0.27 3.53
N GLY A 468 9.99 -0.03 3.30
CA GLY A 468 9.11 0.69 2.37
C GLY A 468 9.02 0.05 0.99
N VAL A 469 8.37 0.74 0.06
CA VAL A 469 8.12 0.27 -1.32
C VAL A 469 8.41 1.36 -2.36
N GLU A 470 8.49 0.96 -3.63
CA GLU A 470 8.58 1.83 -4.80
C GLU A 470 7.39 1.55 -5.73
N PRO A 471 6.72 2.56 -6.28
CA PRO A 471 5.62 2.36 -7.21
C PRO A 471 6.09 1.67 -8.50
N ASN A 472 5.30 0.70 -8.97
CA ASN A 472 5.59 -0.08 -10.18
C ASN A 472 5.32 0.75 -11.44
N THR A 473 6.36 1.46 -11.89
CA THR A 473 6.32 2.44 -12.98
C THR A 473 7.00 1.96 -14.26
N GLU A 474 7.27 0.66 -14.39
CA GLU A 474 8.03 0.08 -15.51
C GLU A 474 7.36 0.30 -16.88
N LEU A 475 6.04 0.50 -16.92
CA LEU A 475 5.32 0.83 -18.16
C LEU A 475 5.60 2.26 -18.63
N ALA A 476 5.95 3.17 -17.72
CA ALA A 476 6.00 4.60 -18.01
C ALA A 476 6.99 4.94 -19.12
N GLN A 477 8.24 4.49 -18.97
CA GLN A 477 9.31 4.79 -19.93
C GLN A 477 8.98 4.28 -21.33
N LYS A 478 8.41 3.07 -21.44
CA LYS A 478 8.11 2.46 -22.73
C LYS A 478 6.84 3.02 -23.36
N SER A 479 5.99 3.68 -22.59
CA SER A 479 4.65 4.10 -23.01
C SER A 479 4.47 5.63 -22.99
N ASP A 480 5.59 6.36 -22.89
CA ASP A 480 5.63 7.82 -22.83
C ASP A 480 4.67 8.44 -21.80
N LEU A 481 4.62 7.83 -20.60
CA LEU A 481 3.86 8.33 -19.45
C LEU A 481 4.77 9.04 -18.45
N GLU A 482 4.23 10.06 -17.81
CA GLU A 482 4.95 10.88 -16.84
C GLU A 482 4.94 10.23 -15.45
N VAL A 483 6.09 10.26 -14.78
CA VAL A 483 6.28 9.79 -13.42
C VAL A 483 6.89 10.92 -12.60
N ASP A 484 6.41 11.10 -11.38
CA ASP A 484 6.94 12.12 -10.47
C ASP A 484 8.37 11.73 -10.04
N PRO A 485 9.39 12.60 -10.24
CA PRO A 485 10.78 12.25 -9.96
C PRO A 485 11.10 12.14 -8.46
N ASP A 486 10.33 12.83 -7.61
CA ASP A 486 10.61 12.95 -6.17
C ASP A 486 9.71 12.01 -5.37
N LEU A 487 8.41 12.01 -5.66
CA LEU A 487 7.40 11.20 -4.97
C LEU A 487 7.27 9.78 -5.57
N GLY A 488 7.70 9.62 -6.82
CA GLY A 488 7.43 8.43 -7.62
C GLY A 488 5.97 8.31 -8.05
N GLY A 489 5.69 7.36 -8.94
CA GLY A 489 4.33 7.02 -9.39
C GLY A 489 3.88 7.84 -10.59
N TYR A 490 2.90 7.33 -11.33
CA TYR A 490 2.37 7.99 -12.52
C TYR A 490 1.62 9.26 -12.16
N ILE A 491 1.93 10.36 -12.83
CA ILE A 491 1.25 11.63 -12.62
C ILE A 491 -0.14 11.57 -13.27
N VAL A 492 -1.17 11.89 -12.48
CA VAL A 492 -2.57 11.95 -12.97
C VAL A 492 -3.24 13.28 -12.70
N ASN A 493 -4.25 13.64 -13.48
CA ASN A 493 -5.09 14.81 -13.18
C ASN A 493 -6.05 14.52 -12.00
N THR A 494 -6.95 15.46 -11.68
CA THR A 494 -7.93 15.32 -10.61
C THR A 494 -8.96 14.21 -10.87
N GLU A 495 -9.22 13.85 -12.13
CA GLU A 495 -10.10 12.73 -12.51
C GLU A 495 -9.36 11.38 -12.53
N LEU A 496 -8.11 11.34 -12.04
CA LEU A 496 -7.20 10.18 -12.05
C LEU A 496 -6.74 9.73 -13.45
N GLN A 497 -6.81 10.61 -14.46
CA GLN A 497 -6.35 10.33 -15.81
C GLN A 497 -4.86 10.64 -15.98
N ALA A 498 -4.11 9.71 -16.58
CA ALA A 498 -2.78 9.98 -17.12
C ALA A 498 -2.87 10.47 -18.58
N ARG A 499 -3.84 9.95 -19.35
CA ARG A 499 -4.18 10.33 -20.74
C ARG A 499 -5.69 10.18 -20.94
N THR A 500 -6.20 10.61 -22.09
CA THR A 500 -7.58 10.32 -22.49
C THR A 500 -7.80 8.80 -22.48
N ASP A 501 -8.86 8.35 -21.80
CA ASP A 501 -9.22 6.94 -21.64
C ASP A 501 -8.17 6.05 -20.93
N LEU A 502 -7.15 6.64 -20.28
CA LEU A 502 -6.14 5.94 -19.49
C LEU A 502 -6.04 6.54 -18.09
N TYR A 503 -6.37 5.72 -17.09
CA TYR A 503 -6.46 6.10 -15.68
C TYR A 503 -5.37 5.41 -14.85
N VAL A 504 -5.09 5.93 -13.66
CA VAL A 504 -4.18 5.30 -12.68
C VAL A 504 -4.78 5.35 -11.28
N ALA A 505 -4.69 4.26 -10.52
CA ALA A 505 -5.22 4.18 -9.15
C ALA A 505 -4.32 3.36 -8.20
N GLY A 506 -4.54 3.52 -6.89
CA GLY A 506 -3.77 2.84 -5.83
C GLY A 506 -2.31 3.30 -5.72
N ASP A 507 -1.44 2.47 -5.13
CA ASP A 507 -0.06 2.83 -4.74
C ASP A 507 0.80 3.43 -5.87
N CYS A 508 0.48 3.12 -7.13
CA CYS A 508 1.22 3.60 -8.31
C CYS A 508 0.82 5.00 -8.78
N ALA A 509 -0.27 5.59 -8.25
CA ALA A 509 -0.75 6.90 -8.66
C ALA A 509 -0.10 8.03 -7.81
N CYS A 510 0.54 8.97 -8.49
CA CYS A 510 0.87 10.28 -7.93
C CYS A 510 -0.29 11.24 -8.26
N PHE A 511 -1.22 11.41 -7.34
CA PHE A 511 -2.43 12.22 -7.52
C PHE A 511 -2.26 13.61 -6.92
N TYR A 512 -3.19 14.52 -7.26
CA TYR A 512 -3.25 15.84 -6.66
C TYR A 512 -4.31 15.87 -5.56
N ASP A 513 -3.88 15.99 -4.31
CA ASP A 513 -4.74 16.27 -3.17
C ASP A 513 -5.03 17.79 -3.18
N PRO A 514 -6.30 18.24 -3.30
CA PRO A 514 -6.60 19.67 -3.37
C PRO A 514 -6.09 20.49 -2.18
N ARG A 515 -5.85 19.84 -1.02
CA ARG A 515 -5.41 20.50 0.21
C ARG A 515 -3.92 20.32 0.48
N LEU A 516 -3.39 19.16 0.12
CA LEU A 516 -2.01 18.76 0.47
C LEU A 516 -1.05 18.78 -0.72
N GLY A 517 -1.56 19.05 -1.93
CA GLY A 517 -0.78 19.10 -3.17
C GLY A 517 -0.53 17.71 -3.77
N ARG A 518 0.50 17.61 -4.62
CA ARG A 518 0.91 16.33 -5.20
C ARG A 518 1.36 15.36 -4.12
N ARG A 519 0.84 14.12 -4.18
CA ARG A 519 1.23 13.06 -3.25
C ARG A 519 1.01 11.67 -3.85
N ARG A 520 1.70 10.71 -3.24
CA ARG A 520 1.51 9.26 -3.42
C ARG A 520 1.39 8.63 -2.04
N ILE A 521 0.49 7.67 -1.86
CA ILE A 521 0.26 6.99 -0.58
C ILE A 521 0.03 5.49 -0.77
N GLU A 522 0.25 4.74 0.30
CA GLU A 522 0.23 3.27 0.33
C GLU A 522 -0.90 2.77 1.23
N HIS A 523 -2.11 3.30 1.01
CA HIS A 523 -3.28 3.05 1.86
C HIS A 523 -4.26 2.13 1.14
N HIS A 524 -4.80 1.14 1.86
CA HIS A 524 -5.88 0.31 1.32
C HIS A 524 -7.13 1.14 0.99
N ASP A 525 -7.52 2.08 1.86
CA ASP A 525 -8.61 3.04 1.62
C ASP A 525 -8.40 3.84 0.32
N HIS A 526 -7.18 4.34 0.09
CA HIS A 526 -6.84 5.01 -1.18
C HIS A 526 -7.06 4.10 -2.38
N ALA A 527 -6.56 2.86 -2.34
CA ALA A 527 -6.72 1.91 -3.44
C ALA A 527 -8.20 1.60 -3.71
N VAL A 528 -9.02 1.46 -2.66
CA VAL A 528 -10.46 1.24 -2.78
C VAL A 528 -11.15 2.44 -3.42
N VAL A 529 -10.96 3.64 -2.88
CA VAL A 529 -11.71 4.83 -3.33
C VAL A 529 -11.20 5.34 -4.68
N SER A 530 -9.88 5.33 -4.92
CA SER A 530 -9.32 5.74 -6.22
C SER A 530 -9.64 4.73 -7.32
N GLY A 531 -9.65 3.42 -7.00
CA GLY A 531 -10.07 2.38 -7.93
C GLY A 531 -11.54 2.55 -8.32
N ARG A 532 -12.43 2.68 -7.33
CA ARG A 532 -13.85 2.96 -7.56
C ARG A 532 -14.05 4.21 -8.42
N LEU A 533 -13.44 5.34 -8.06
CA LEU A 533 -13.55 6.59 -8.81
C LEU A 533 -13.04 6.46 -10.25
N ALA A 534 -11.91 5.80 -10.46
CA ALA A 534 -11.39 5.55 -11.80
C ALA A 534 -12.41 4.73 -12.62
N GLY A 535 -13.04 3.72 -12.04
CA GLY A 535 -14.10 2.95 -12.68
C GLY A 535 -15.34 3.79 -13.03
N GLU A 536 -15.81 4.65 -12.12
CA GLU A 536 -16.90 5.61 -12.36
C GLU A 536 -16.57 6.61 -13.49
N ASN A 537 -15.32 7.07 -13.55
CA ASN A 537 -14.86 7.97 -14.61
C ASN A 537 -14.68 7.24 -15.95
N MET A 538 -14.28 5.97 -15.91
CA MET A 538 -14.29 5.08 -17.07
C MET A 538 -15.71 4.84 -17.59
N THR A 539 -16.77 5.03 -16.81
CA THR A 539 -18.16 4.98 -17.28
C THR A 539 -18.79 6.36 -17.52
N GLY A 540 -18.00 7.43 -17.44
CA GLY A 540 -18.38 8.78 -17.88
C GLY A 540 -18.77 9.76 -16.78
N SER A 541 -18.56 9.42 -15.50
CA SER A 541 -18.95 10.29 -14.37
C SER A 541 -18.12 11.57 -14.27
N ARG A 542 -16.83 11.52 -14.64
CA ARG A 542 -15.89 12.66 -14.64
C ARG A 542 -15.80 13.40 -13.31
N HIS A 543 -15.81 12.64 -12.22
CA HIS A 543 -15.70 13.16 -10.87
C HIS A 543 -14.22 13.34 -10.45
N PRO A 544 -13.90 14.40 -9.71
CA PRO A 544 -12.55 14.61 -9.17
C PRO A 544 -12.29 13.79 -7.90
N TYR A 545 -11.02 13.44 -7.66
CA TYR A 545 -10.56 12.77 -6.46
C TYR A 545 -10.34 13.75 -5.32
N TRP A 546 -11.36 13.93 -4.48
CA TRP A 546 -11.32 14.78 -3.28
C TRP A 546 -11.22 14.01 -1.97
N HIS A 547 -11.14 12.69 -2.05
CA HIS A 547 -11.11 11.82 -0.88
C HIS A 547 -9.83 12.02 -0.07
N GLN A 548 -9.98 12.21 1.24
CA GLN A 548 -8.86 12.20 2.17
C GLN A 548 -8.69 10.79 2.72
N SER A 549 -7.75 10.08 2.10
CA SER A 549 -7.45 8.69 2.42
C SER A 549 -6.93 8.52 3.85
N MET A 550 -7.50 7.54 4.56
CA MET A 550 -7.01 7.09 5.87
C MET A 550 -6.08 5.88 5.76
N PHE A 551 -5.31 5.65 6.81
CA PHE A 551 -4.47 4.47 7.04
C PHE A 551 -4.84 3.85 8.38
N TRP A 552 -4.64 2.54 8.53
CA TRP A 552 -4.70 1.89 9.84
C TRP A 552 -3.64 0.79 9.98
N SER A 553 -3.29 0.46 11.21
CA SER A 553 -2.38 -0.63 11.57
C SER A 553 -2.77 -1.22 12.92
N ASP A 554 -2.85 -2.54 13.00
CA ASP A 554 -3.13 -3.29 14.23
C ASP A 554 -1.89 -4.07 14.62
N LEU A 555 -1.37 -3.83 15.83
CA LEU A 555 -0.29 -4.61 16.44
C LEU A 555 -0.88 -5.77 17.26
N GLY A 556 -1.73 -6.56 16.59
CA GLY A 556 -2.58 -7.57 17.23
C GLY A 556 -3.92 -7.00 17.73
N PRO A 557 -4.67 -7.79 18.51
CA PRO A 557 -6.05 -7.47 18.88
C PRO A 557 -6.22 -6.29 19.86
N GLU A 558 -5.14 -5.86 20.52
CA GLU A 558 -5.18 -4.91 21.65
C GLU A 558 -4.79 -3.47 21.27
N VAL A 559 -4.00 -3.28 20.20
CA VAL A 559 -3.38 -2.00 19.88
C VAL A 559 -3.60 -1.66 18.42
N GLY A 560 -4.31 -0.56 18.15
CA GLY A 560 -4.57 -0.05 16.81
C GLY A 560 -4.16 1.41 16.65
N TYR A 561 -3.75 1.75 15.43
CA TYR A 561 -3.47 3.12 15.00
C TYR A 561 -4.30 3.44 13.77
N GLU A 562 -4.78 4.68 13.67
CA GLU A 562 -5.32 5.24 12.43
C GLU A 562 -4.59 6.55 12.11
N ALA A 563 -4.45 6.88 10.83
CA ALA A 563 -3.77 8.09 10.40
C ALA A 563 -4.43 8.72 9.17
N ILE A 564 -4.37 10.05 9.10
CA ILE A 564 -4.89 10.83 7.98
C ILE A 564 -4.08 12.12 7.78
N GLY A 565 -3.96 12.58 6.53
CA GLY A 565 -3.26 13.82 6.19
C GLY A 565 -1.74 13.65 6.01
N ILE A 566 -0.97 14.64 6.46
CA ILE A 566 0.51 14.64 6.49
C ILE A 566 0.96 14.32 7.92
N VAL A 567 1.46 13.09 8.12
CA VAL A 567 1.89 12.58 9.43
C VAL A 567 3.39 12.30 9.41
N ASP A 568 4.17 13.34 9.73
CA ASP A 568 5.64 13.34 9.72
C ASP A 568 6.14 13.84 11.07
N SER A 569 6.95 13.02 11.76
CA SER A 569 7.42 13.33 13.11
C SER A 569 8.36 14.54 13.19
N SER A 570 8.86 15.03 12.05
CA SER A 570 9.64 16.28 11.99
C SER A 570 8.77 17.54 12.09
N LEU A 571 7.46 17.43 11.92
CA LEU A 571 6.53 18.54 12.11
C LEU A 571 6.30 18.82 13.61
N PRO A 572 5.98 20.08 13.98
CA PRO A 572 5.42 20.36 15.29
C PRO A 572 4.17 19.52 15.53
N THR A 573 4.10 18.88 16.70
CA THR A 573 2.97 18.03 17.08
C THR A 573 2.44 18.39 18.45
N VAL A 574 1.13 18.17 18.64
CA VAL A 574 0.47 18.22 19.94
C VAL A 574 -0.21 16.88 20.15
N GLY A 575 0.25 16.11 21.13
CA GLY A 575 -0.35 14.86 21.55
C GLY A 575 -1.21 15.07 22.80
N VAL A 576 -2.43 14.55 22.78
CA VAL A 576 -3.35 14.55 23.93
C VAL A 576 -3.72 13.10 24.21
N PHE A 577 -3.43 12.62 25.42
CA PHE A 577 -3.51 11.21 25.79
C PHE A 577 -4.47 11.00 26.96
N ALA A 578 -5.02 9.79 27.05
CA ALA A 578 -5.88 9.36 28.15
C ALA A 578 -5.68 7.88 28.45
N LYS A 579 -6.24 7.42 29.56
CA LYS A 579 -6.33 5.99 29.87
C LYS A 579 -7.25 5.29 28.87
N GLN A 580 -6.89 4.05 28.54
CA GLN A 580 -7.68 3.19 27.67
C GLN A 580 -8.81 2.52 28.45
N THR A 581 -9.93 2.26 27.78
CA THR A 581 -10.99 1.37 28.28
C THR A 581 -10.97 0.05 27.49
N ASP A 582 -11.63 -1.00 27.99
CA ASP A 582 -11.71 -2.30 27.29
C ASP A 582 -12.33 -2.21 25.88
N LYS A 583 -13.09 -1.14 25.60
CA LYS A 583 -13.72 -0.88 24.30
C LYS A 583 -12.78 -0.24 23.28
N ASP A 584 -11.65 0.30 23.73
CA ASP A 584 -10.72 1.06 22.93
C ASP A 584 -9.65 0.14 22.29
N THR A 585 -10.05 -1.02 21.76
CA THR A 585 -9.14 -2.02 21.15
C THR A 585 -9.57 -2.42 19.72
N PRO A 586 -8.64 -2.86 18.86
CA PRO A 586 -8.98 -3.50 17.59
C PRO A 586 -10.05 -4.58 17.70
N GLN A 587 -9.91 -5.49 18.67
CA GLN A 587 -10.84 -6.59 18.90
C GLN A 587 -12.24 -6.11 19.26
N ALA A 588 -12.38 -5.18 20.20
CA ALA A 588 -13.68 -4.67 20.61
C ALA A 588 -14.47 -4.05 19.44
N ILE A 589 -13.79 -3.36 18.52
CA ILE A 589 -14.41 -2.81 17.31
C ILE A 589 -14.84 -3.91 16.33
N VAL A 590 -14.02 -4.97 16.16
CA VAL A 590 -14.41 -6.10 15.30
C VAL A 590 -15.54 -6.92 15.92
N ASP A 591 -15.60 -7.04 17.24
CA ASP A 591 -16.72 -7.65 17.96
C ASP A 591 -18.01 -6.84 17.73
N GLN A 592 -17.92 -5.51 17.70
CA GLN A 592 -19.07 -4.63 17.47
C GLN A 592 -19.53 -4.60 16.01
N THR A 593 -18.61 -4.58 15.06
CA THR A 593 -18.90 -4.31 13.63
C THR A 593 -18.89 -5.56 12.75
N GLY A 594 -18.23 -6.63 13.18
CA GLY A 594 -17.98 -7.82 12.37
C GLY A 594 -16.90 -7.64 11.30
N GLU A 595 -16.19 -6.51 11.26
CA GLU A 595 -15.34 -6.09 10.14
C GLU A 595 -13.98 -5.58 10.63
N SER A 596 -12.88 -6.26 10.24
CA SER A 596 -11.50 -5.86 10.57
C SER A 596 -10.87 -4.87 9.59
N ASP A 597 -11.45 -4.70 8.41
CA ASP A 597 -11.09 -3.64 7.47
C ASP A 597 -11.60 -2.29 7.98
N ARG A 598 -10.73 -1.57 8.71
CA ARG A 598 -11.08 -0.29 9.33
C ARG A 598 -11.55 0.76 8.35
N SER A 599 -11.10 0.69 7.08
CA SER A 599 -11.56 1.64 6.07
C SER A 599 -13.06 1.53 5.78
N LYS A 600 -13.68 0.36 6.06
CA LYS A 600 -15.12 0.15 5.92
C LYS A 600 -15.91 0.60 7.14
N THR A 601 -15.37 0.41 8.34
CA THR A 601 -16.03 0.84 9.59
C THR A 601 -16.00 2.36 9.75
N GLU A 602 -14.95 3.01 9.23
CA GLU A 602 -14.77 4.47 9.22
C GLU A 602 -15.37 5.17 7.98
N GLN A 603 -16.23 4.48 7.22
CA GLN A 603 -16.96 5.12 6.13
C GLN A 603 -17.97 6.13 6.66
N LEU A 604 -18.03 7.25 5.97
CA LEU A 604 -18.99 8.33 6.20
C LEU A 604 -20.43 7.80 6.03
N PRO A 605 -21.35 8.05 6.98
CA PRO A 605 -22.78 7.87 6.74
C PRO A 605 -23.24 8.71 5.53
N GLU A 606 -24.22 8.25 4.76
CA GLU A 606 -24.70 8.94 3.54
C GLU A 606 -25.21 10.38 3.78
N GLU A 607 -25.49 10.78 5.02
CA GLU A 607 -26.06 12.09 5.38
C GLU A 607 -25.01 13.05 5.97
N CYS A 608 -23.91 13.24 5.24
CA CYS A 608 -22.68 13.79 5.79
C CYS A 608 -22.56 15.33 5.96
N GLU A 609 -23.66 16.08 6.00
CA GLU A 609 -23.61 17.55 6.06
C GLU A 609 -23.77 18.17 7.46
N LYS A 610 -23.91 17.38 8.53
CA LYS A 610 -24.02 17.93 9.91
C LYS A 610 -23.21 17.12 10.92
N TYR A 611 -21.93 17.45 11.10
CA TYR A 611 -21.07 16.75 12.07
C TYR A 611 -20.56 17.55 13.25
N LEU A 612 -21.15 18.70 13.49
CA LEU A 612 -21.35 19.19 14.84
C LEU A 612 -22.74 19.80 14.82
N SER A 613 -23.63 19.34 15.70
CA SER A 613 -24.82 20.11 16.02
C SER A 613 -24.39 21.53 16.43
N GLU A 614 -25.23 22.54 16.19
CA GLU A 614 -24.93 23.90 16.68
C GLU A 614 -24.71 23.89 18.21
N GLU A 615 -25.33 22.94 18.92
CA GLU A 615 -25.11 22.67 20.34
C GLU A 615 -23.68 22.18 20.66
N GLU A 616 -23.11 21.27 19.87
CA GLU A 616 -21.71 20.84 20.03
C GLU A 616 -20.73 21.98 19.69
N LYS A 617 -21.08 22.83 18.71
CA LYS A 617 -20.31 24.05 18.39
C LYS A 617 -20.40 25.10 19.50
N GLU A 618 -21.53 25.19 20.22
CA GLU A 618 -21.70 26.08 21.38
C GLU A 618 -20.99 25.54 22.64
N LYS A 619 -21.05 24.23 22.92
CA LYS A 619 -20.28 23.61 24.02
C LYS A 619 -18.77 23.80 23.88
N LEU A 620 -18.26 23.81 22.65
CA LEU A 620 -16.86 24.15 22.34
C LEU A 620 -16.49 25.62 22.65
N LYS A 621 -17.47 26.54 22.71
CA LYS A 621 -17.23 27.96 23.05
C LYS A 621 -17.22 28.21 24.56
N GLU A 622 -17.91 27.39 25.35
CA GLU A 622 -18.11 27.62 26.80
C GLU A 622 -17.07 26.94 27.69
N THR A 623 -16.31 25.96 27.21
CA THR A 623 -15.48 25.13 28.09
C THR A 623 -14.07 25.69 28.26
N LYS A 624 -13.93 26.79 28.99
CA LYS A 624 -12.64 27.21 29.57
C LYS A 624 -12.49 26.64 30.98
N LYS A 625 -11.85 25.46 31.11
CA LYS A 625 -11.24 25.08 32.39
C LYS A 625 -10.01 24.19 32.19
N LEU A 626 -8.94 24.63 32.85
CA LEU A 626 -7.58 24.11 32.83
C LEU A 626 -7.52 22.64 33.27
N LEU A 627 -6.75 21.84 32.54
CA LEU A 627 -6.29 20.53 32.99
C LEU A 627 -4.89 20.66 33.63
N PRO A 628 -4.56 19.87 34.66
CA PRO A 628 -3.26 19.91 35.31
C PRO A 628 -2.16 19.30 34.42
N ASN A 629 -0.93 19.75 34.64
CA ASN A 629 0.28 19.23 34.03
C ASN A 629 0.63 17.86 34.67
N PRO A 630 0.91 16.78 33.90
CA PRO A 630 1.16 15.47 34.49
C PRO A 630 2.61 15.28 34.96
N ASP A 631 2.75 14.79 36.19
CA ASP A 631 3.97 14.30 36.82
C ASP A 631 4.33 12.89 36.32
N ASN A 632 5.58 12.49 36.53
CA ASN A 632 6.16 11.20 36.13
C ASN A 632 5.34 9.96 36.53
N GLY A 633 4.87 9.18 35.53
CA GLY A 633 4.37 7.81 35.73
C GLY A 633 3.01 7.44 35.12
N GLU A 634 2.53 8.14 34.09
CA GLU A 634 1.19 7.86 33.55
C GLU A 634 1.13 6.70 32.54
N ASP A 635 0.26 5.73 32.83
CA ASP A 635 -0.12 4.58 31.99
C ASP A 635 -1.23 4.99 31.00
N TYR A 636 -0.88 5.84 30.03
CA TYR A 636 -1.78 6.14 28.91
C TYR A 636 -1.92 4.92 28.01
N GLY A 637 -3.10 4.74 27.43
CA GLY A 637 -3.36 3.66 26.48
C GLY A 637 -4.16 4.06 25.23
N LYS A 638 -4.51 5.34 25.10
CA LYS A 638 -5.09 5.93 23.90
C LYS A 638 -4.78 7.42 23.76
N GLY A 639 -4.94 7.96 22.56
CA GLY A 639 -4.79 9.40 22.34
C GLY A 639 -4.95 9.85 20.90
N VAL A 640 -4.89 11.17 20.73
CA VAL A 640 -4.87 11.85 19.44
C VAL A 640 -3.61 12.70 19.32
N ILE A 641 -3.00 12.71 18.14
CA ILE A 641 -1.83 13.51 17.82
C ILE A 641 -2.16 14.39 16.62
N PHE A 642 -2.05 15.69 16.81
CA PHE A 642 -2.22 16.69 15.75
C PHE A 642 -0.86 17.10 15.20
N TYR A 643 -0.70 17.06 13.88
CA TYR A 643 0.50 17.51 13.16
C TYR A 643 0.22 18.89 12.57
N LEU A 644 1.13 19.83 12.83
CA LEU A 644 0.89 21.25 12.54
C LEU A 644 1.84 21.78 11.47
N ARG A 645 1.31 22.68 10.64
CA ARG A 645 2.10 23.55 9.75
C ARG A 645 1.51 24.95 9.83
N ASN A 646 2.32 25.94 10.25
CA ASN A 646 1.86 27.32 10.46
C ASN A 646 0.62 27.40 11.38
N ASP A 647 0.63 26.61 12.46
CA ASP A 647 -0.44 26.46 13.46
C ASP A 647 -1.77 25.89 12.93
N VAL A 648 -1.75 25.31 11.72
CA VAL A 648 -2.90 24.62 11.13
C VAL A 648 -2.67 23.11 11.15
N VAL A 649 -3.71 22.36 11.52
CA VAL A 649 -3.67 20.88 11.52
C VAL A 649 -3.60 20.38 10.07
N VAL A 650 -2.53 19.66 9.74
CA VAL A 650 -2.29 19.06 8.42
C VAL A 650 -2.30 17.53 8.44
N GLY A 651 -2.23 16.92 9.62
CA GLY A 651 -2.36 15.48 9.80
C GLY A 651 -2.80 15.12 11.21
N ILE A 652 -3.38 13.93 11.36
CA ILE A 652 -3.85 13.40 12.63
C ILE A 652 -3.46 11.92 12.71
N VAL A 653 -2.95 11.51 13.86
CA VAL A 653 -2.82 10.10 14.26
C VAL A 653 -3.74 9.84 15.44
N LEU A 654 -4.49 8.75 15.36
CA LEU A 654 -5.34 8.21 16.41
C LEU A 654 -4.70 6.93 16.92
N TRP A 655 -4.50 6.83 18.23
CA TRP A 655 -3.98 5.63 18.89
C TRP A 655 -5.07 5.09 19.80
N ASN A 656 -5.57 3.89 19.52
CA ASN A 656 -6.69 3.26 20.23
C ASN A 656 -7.94 4.18 20.34
N VAL A 657 -8.15 5.00 19.31
CA VAL A 657 -9.36 5.80 19.14
C VAL A 657 -9.96 5.41 17.79
N PHE A 658 -11.21 4.95 17.81
CA PHE A 658 -11.91 4.40 16.66
C PHE A 658 -13.30 5.05 16.53
N ASN A 659 -13.92 4.92 15.37
CA ASN A 659 -15.18 5.55 14.95
C ASN A 659 -15.11 7.08 15.03
N ARG A 660 -13.95 7.66 14.68
CA ARG A 660 -13.64 9.09 14.80
C ARG A 660 -12.90 9.65 13.59
N MET A 661 -12.72 8.87 12.52
CA MET A 661 -12.05 9.34 11.31
C MET A 661 -12.85 10.42 10.58
N SER A 662 -14.18 10.39 10.67
CA SER A 662 -15.05 11.45 10.13
C SER A 662 -14.75 12.82 10.78
N ILE A 663 -14.54 12.84 12.10
CA ILE A 663 -14.14 14.03 12.85
C ILE A 663 -12.74 14.47 12.41
N ALA A 664 -11.79 13.54 12.29
CA ALA A 664 -10.44 13.85 11.81
C ALA A 664 -10.43 14.47 10.40
N ARG A 665 -11.24 13.93 9.46
CA ARG A 665 -11.46 14.50 8.13
C ARG A 665 -12.02 15.92 8.21
N GLN A 666 -12.95 16.19 9.13
CA GLN A 666 -13.53 17.52 9.30
C GLN A 666 -12.49 18.51 9.85
N VAL A 667 -11.70 18.14 10.85
CA VAL A 667 -10.62 18.98 11.39
C VAL A 667 -9.63 19.36 10.27
N LEU A 668 -9.25 18.40 9.41
CA LEU A 668 -8.39 18.67 8.25
C LEU A 668 -9.08 19.51 7.16
N LYS A 669 -10.41 19.43 7.05
CA LYS A 669 -11.19 20.21 6.08
C LYS A 669 -11.31 21.67 6.47
N ASP A 670 -11.41 21.94 7.76
CA ASP A 670 -11.57 23.30 8.25
C ASP A 670 -10.36 24.18 7.97
N GLN A 671 -9.14 23.61 7.92
CA GLN A 671 -7.87 24.35 7.74
C GLN A 671 -7.75 25.58 8.66
N LYS A 672 -8.30 25.47 9.88
CA LYS A 672 -8.30 26.54 10.86
C LYS A 672 -7.14 26.38 11.84
N ARG A 673 -6.76 27.51 12.43
CA ARG A 673 -5.95 27.54 13.64
C ARG A 673 -6.85 27.27 14.83
N TYR A 674 -6.34 26.51 15.79
CA TYR A 674 -7.02 26.23 17.05
C TYR A 674 -6.22 26.86 18.18
N ASP A 675 -6.88 27.65 19.02
CA ASP A 675 -6.23 28.31 20.16
C ASP A 675 -5.83 27.28 21.22
N ASP A 676 -6.61 26.20 21.37
CA ASP A 676 -6.34 25.10 22.30
C ASP A 676 -6.72 23.74 21.67
N LEU A 677 -5.72 22.92 21.37
CA LEU A 677 -5.92 21.58 20.80
C LEU A 677 -6.41 20.56 21.83
N ASN A 678 -6.33 20.85 23.13
CA ASN A 678 -6.96 20.01 24.16
C ASN A 678 -8.49 20.05 24.05
N GLU A 679 -9.06 21.19 23.65
CA GLU A 679 -10.50 21.31 23.39
C GLU A 679 -10.91 20.56 22.11
N VAL A 680 -10.03 20.51 21.11
CA VAL A 680 -10.29 19.70 19.91
C VAL A 680 -10.21 18.20 20.23
N ALA A 681 -9.31 17.80 21.13
CA ALA A 681 -9.17 16.41 21.58
C ALA A 681 -10.43 15.86 22.25
N LYS A 682 -11.30 16.72 22.80
CA LYS A 682 -12.61 16.33 23.36
C LYS A 682 -13.48 15.58 22.37
N LEU A 683 -13.43 15.99 21.10
CA LEU A 683 -14.18 15.37 20.00
C LEU A 683 -13.76 13.91 19.75
N PHE A 684 -12.57 13.53 20.20
CA PHE A 684 -12.00 12.20 20.08
C PHE A 684 -12.20 11.34 21.34
N ASN A 685 -13.07 11.77 22.26
CA ASN A 685 -13.30 11.13 23.56
C ASN A 685 -12.01 10.99 24.41
N ILE A 686 -11.12 11.97 24.32
CA ILE A 686 -9.91 12.05 25.15
C ILE A 686 -10.22 12.89 26.38
N HIS A 687 -10.84 12.26 27.38
CA HIS A 687 -11.11 12.81 28.71
C HIS A 687 -10.62 11.84 29.78
N GLY A 688 -10.07 12.38 30.87
CA GLY A 688 -10.11 11.66 32.13
C GLY A 688 -11.57 11.57 32.54
N GLU A 689 -12.12 10.35 32.63
CA GLU A 689 -13.32 10.16 33.44
C GLU A 689 -12.97 10.62 34.86
N GLU A 690 -13.73 11.58 35.39
CA GLU A 690 -13.68 11.96 36.82
C GLU A 690 -14.07 10.77 37.70
#